data_AF-A0A843AQ00-F1
#
_entry.id   AF-A0A843AQ00-F1
#
_cell.length_a   1.000
_cell.length_b   1.000
_cell.length_c   1.000
_cell.angle_alpha   90.00
_cell.angle_beta   90.00
_cell.angle_gamma   90.00
#
_symmetry.space_group_name_H-M   'P 1'
#
loop_
_entity.id
_entity.type
_entity.pdbx_description
1 polymer ?
#
loop_
_entity_poly.entity_id
_entity_poly.type
_entity_poly.pdbx_seq_one_letter_code
_entity_poly.pdbx_strand_id
1 'polypeptide(L)'
;MATTVEITNTTEGGIKNTIDTNDIIKLSGGKYTGENNTGIQIAKSKNITITSNDTNNKAIIDGSNITSFINNKGDLTLINLILQKFNGNNGGAIYNEGNLIIINCTFLNNYATNGASIYNQDGSQTISNSNFINNTASYGGGAIYHYRGIQDINNSNFRYNTGFHGGAIIYIYGNQIINNSNFTNNSASYGGAIFNHYSNQTITNSNFINNTATEGGGAFIQIGFVQTIINSNFTNNSANYGGAIYKFGGNQFLINSKFKNNTANSYGSAIYNQEDKFDIINSYFENSKKAYNLLIYSDVPLTIINNTIYNINNHGIFINNSNNSSDISNNRFYIDYNENNSKIRNISINGTIFNNFFTIIIKGNDNNITGITEAKTTNSNYYKLEIIGNNNQIIKNELNGYIINKGQYTIIKNNNLYNNKNKDKNSNFIIENRCIIENQGNKAIISYNKLTLTDNQNGIINNGSNNQISNNIINGGFIAINSKVNNNQISYNNINKANTGIKVSDKSKILNNKISNSRYGIVNKASNSLINKNQLNNTQYGIYSNGINNQLIGNIITQNKNGITIKGNENNIKSNNIKYSKKGISVNGNNNKIIYNNLNSNNNQIVSNGSKNFIYNNKIVKGNLAIKVNGNKNKILSNNIKKPKNYGINLKGNSNTIQSNKITGNSIQKGYGVYTYKSKNNILRKNSISKHKYGLNILKQSQKNKIISNKIEKNYYGLIVNKSQKISKKQISKNKIKQNKVNFKIIK
;
A
#
# COMPACT_ATOMS: atom_id res chain seq x y z
N MET A 1 -48.17 47.89 22.69
CA MET A 1 -48.25 47.04 21.48
C MET A 1 -47.48 47.75 20.39
N ALA A 2 -46.76 47.03 19.53
CA ALA A 2 -46.03 47.64 18.41
C ALA A 2 -47.02 48.29 17.44
N THR A 3 -46.83 49.57 17.10
CA THR A 3 -47.72 50.27 16.16
C THR A 3 -47.48 49.76 14.73
N THR A 4 -48.55 49.47 13.98
CA THR A 4 -48.47 48.84 12.65
C THR A 4 -49.25 49.63 11.62
N VAL A 5 -48.68 49.80 10.42
CA VAL A 5 -49.34 50.42 9.27
C VAL A 5 -49.13 49.58 8.01
N GLU A 6 -50.12 49.55 7.13
CA GLU A 6 -50.04 48.96 5.79
C GLU A 6 -50.08 50.05 4.72
N ILE A 7 -49.16 50.01 3.77
CA ILE A 7 -49.05 50.99 2.69
C ILE A 7 -48.83 50.34 1.33
N THR A 8 -49.31 51.01 0.29
CA THR A 8 -49.10 50.65 -1.13
C THR A 8 -48.00 51.50 -1.74
N ASN A 9 -47.56 51.18 -2.96
CA ASN A 9 -46.58 51.99 -3.67
C ASN A 9 -47.11 53.36 -4.15
N THR A 10 -48.40 53.65 -3.93
CA THR A 10 -49.04 54.93 -4.21
C THR A 10 -49.42 55.70 -2.94
N THR A 11 -49.09 55.20 -1.75
CA THR A 11 -49.37 55.90 -0.49
C THR A 11 -48.60 57.22 -0.43
N GLU A 12 -49.33 58.32 -0.19
CA GLU A 12 -48.76 59.67 -0.09
C GLU A 12 -47.67 59.73 0.98
N GLY A 13 -46.53 60.32 0.65
CA GLY A 13 -45.37 60.38 1.56
C GLY A 13 -44.57 59.08 1.73
N GLY A 14 -45.06 57.97 1.16
CA GLY A 14 -44.35 56.69 1.07
C GLY A 14 -43.91 56.12 2.43
N ILE A 15 -42.86 55.30 2.39
CA ILE A 15 -42.29 54.68 3.60
C ILE A 15 -41.80 55.75 4.59
N LYS A 16 -41.22 56.84 4.08
CA LYS A 16 -40.57 57.88 4.89
C LYS A 16 -41.53 58.56 5.88
N ASN A 17 -42.76 58.87 5.47
CA ASN A 17 -43.74 59.50 6.37
C ASN A 17 -44.33 58.55 7.42
N THR A 18 -44.18 57.24 7.23
CA THR A 18 -44.76 56.24 8.13
C THR A 18 -43.84 55.80 9.26
N ILE A 19 -42.53 56.00 9.11
CA ILE A 19 -41.52 55.38 9.98
C ILE A 19 -41.37 56.04 11.35
N ASP A 20 -41.81 57.29 11.48
CA ASP A 20 -41.71 58.03 12.74
C ASP A 20 -42.79 57.62 13.76
N THR A 21 -43.95 57.15 13.28
CA THR A 21 -45.13 56.83 14.11
C THR A 21 -45.43 55.34 14.23
N ASN A 22 -44.77 54.49 13.43
CA ASN A 22 -45.03 53.05 13.37
C ASN A 22 -43.77 52.21 13.63
N ASP A 23 -43.92 51.17 14.43
CA ASP A 23 -42.88 50.17 14.67
C ASP A 23 -42.83 49.11 13.54
N ILE A 24 -43.96 48.84 12.88
CA ILE A 24 -44.10 47.85 11.81
C ILE A 24 -44.74 48.47 10.58
N ILE A 25 -44.02 48.42 9.45
CA ILE A 25 -44.47 48.90 8.14
C ILE A 25 -44.65 47.71 7.22
N LYS A 26 -45.89 47.53 6.77
CA LYS A 26 -46.32 46.45 5.88
C LYS A 26 -46.52 46.98 4.47
N LEU A 27 -45.78 46.46 3.50
CA LEU A 27 -45.79 46.89 2.11
C LEU A 27 -46.61 45.92 1.26
N SER A 28 -47.60 46.43 0.53
CA SER A 28 -48.24 45.67 -0.55
C SER A 28 -47.26 45.41 -1.69
N GLY A 29 -47.52 44.39 -2.50
CA GLY A 29 -46.69 44.11 -3.68
C GLY A 29 -46.72 45.25 -4.68
N GLY A 30 -45.57 45.61 -5.22
CA GLY A 30 -45.42 46.75 -6.11
C GLY A 30 -44.00 47.33 -6.08
N LYS A 31 -43.73 48.24 -7.01
CA LYS A 31 -42.45 48.94 -7.11
C LYS A 31 -42.54 50.31 -6.45
N TYR A 32 -41.70 50.51 -5.42
CA TYR A 32 -41.56 51.73 -4.63
C TYR A 32 -40.31 52.48 -5.10
N THR A 33 -40.51 53.69 -5.62
CA THR A 33 -39.46 54.56 -6.19
C THR A 33 -39.55 55.98 -5.61
N GLY A 34 -38.51 56.79 -5.84
CA GLY A 34 -38.49 58.19 -5.48
C GLY A 34 -38.14 58.46 -4.02
N GLU A 35 -37.90 59.74 -3.71
CA GLU A 35 -37.30 60.18 -2.43
C GLU A 35 -38.14 59.85 -1.19
N ASN A 36 -39.45 59.67 -1.36
CA ASN A 36 -40.37 59.29 -0.28
C ASN A 36 -40.20 57.83 0.18
N ASN A 37 -39.46 57.01 -0.56
CA ASN A 37 -39.26 55.59 -0.26
C ASN A 37 -37.78 55.23 -0.02
N THR A 38 -36.89 56.22 0.05
CA THR A 38 -35.43 56.04 0.08
C THR A 38 -34.76 57.11 0.95
N GLY A 39 -33.47 56.95 1.25
CA GLY A 39 -32.70 57.90 2.07
C GLY A 39 -33.21 58.03 3.51
N ILE A 40 -33.84 56.98 4.04
CA ILE A 40 -34.54 57.01 5.32
C ILE A 40 -33.54 56.88 6.48
N GLN A 41 -33.69 57.72 7.50
CA GLN A 41 -32.83 57.71 8.69
C GLN A 41 -33.55 56.99 9.84
N ILE A 42 -32.95 55.95 10.40
CA ILE A 42 -33.46 55.27 11.60
C ILE A 42 -32.62 55.71 12.79
N ALA A 43 -33.24 56.41 13.75
CA ALA A 43 -32.56 56.86 14.96
C ALA A 43 -32.22 55.69 15.90
N LYS A 44 -31.20 55.88 16.75
CA LYS A 44 -30.69 54.84 17.67
C LYS A 44 -31.75 54.26 18.63
N SER A 45 -32.76 55.04 18.99
CA SER A 45 -33.83 54.63 19.89
C SER A 45 -34.98 53.89 19.19
N LYS A 46 -34.97 53.77 17.86
CA LYS A 46 -36.06 53.18 17.08
C LYS A 46 -35.84 51.69 16.86
N ASN A 47 -36.94 50.93 16.90
CA ASN A 47 -37.00 49.53 16.51
C ASN A 47 -38.07 49.38 15.42
N ILE A 48 -37.63 49.15 14.19
CA ILE A 48 -38.48 49.18 13.00
C ILE A 48 -38.45 47.84 12.28
N THR A 49 -39.62 47.33 11.92
CA THR A 49 -39.77 46.20 11.00
C THR A 49 -40.42 46.68 9.70
N ILE A 50 -39.78 46.42 8.56
CA ILE A 50 -40.35 46.65 7.23
C ILE A 50 -40.52 45.29 6.55
N THR A 51 -41.75 44.97 6.14
CA THR A 51 -42.08 43.67 5.55
C THR A 51 -43.00 43.80 4.36
N SER A 52 -42.83 42.95 3.34
CA SER A 52 -43.92 42.71 2.38
C SER A 52 -45.05 41.91 3.01
N ASN A 53 -46.29 42.23 2.64
CA ASN A 53 -47.48 41.48 3.06
C ASN A 53 -47.68 40.17 2.30
N ASP A 54 -47.22 40.13 1.06
CA ASP A 54 -47.32 38.95 0.20
C ASP A 54 -45.92 38.40 -0.09
N THR A 55 -45.68 37.14 0.26
CA THR A 55 -44.42 36.44 -0.02
C THR A 55 -44.24 36.09 -1.50
N ASN A 56 -45.35 35.99 -2.25
CA ASN A 56 -45.37 35.70 -3.69
C ASN A 56 -45.33 36.96 -4.55
N ASN A 57 -45.71 38.12 -3.98
CA ASN A 57 -45.64 39.42 -4.62
C ASN A 57 -44.89 40.43 -3.73
N LYS A 58 -43.57 40.23 -3.60
CA LYS A 58 -42.71 41.06 -2.75
C LYS A 58 -42.69 42.51 -3.21
N ALA A 59 -42.70 43.45 -2.27
CA ALA A 59 -42.41 44.85 -2.52
C ALA A 59 -40.97 45.02 -3.04
N ILE A 60 -40.84 45.80 -4.12
CA ILE A 60 -39.58 46.13 -4.79
C ILE A 60 -39.23 47.57 -4.46
N ILE A 61 -38.18 47.76 -3.65
CA ILE A 61 -37.59 49.06 -3.38
C ILE A 61 -36.50 49.30 -4.43
N ASP A 62 -36.75 50.24 -5.34
CA ASP A 62 -35.91 50.46 -6.52
C ASP A 62 -35.19 51.81 -6.45
N GLY A 63 -33.85 51.75 -6.41
CA GLY A 63 -32.96 52.87 -6.23
C GLY A 63 -32.50 53.57 -7.51
N SER A 64 -33.09 53.29 -8.70
CA SER A 64 -32.61 53.73 -10.03
C SER A 64 -32.43 55.25 -10.27
N ASN A 65 -32.50 56.11 -9.23
CA ASN A 65 -32.22 57.55 -9.24
C ASN A 65 -31.61 58.09 -7.92
N ILE A 66 -31.25 57.24 -6.94
CA ILE A 66 -30.96 57.65 -5.55
C ILE A 66 -29.80 56.83 -4.94
N THR A 67 -29.15 57.41 -3.92
CA THR A 67 -27.90 56.91 -3.32
C THR A 67 -28.05 55.84 -2.23
N SER A 68 -29.18 55.76 -1.51
CA SER A 68 -29.42 54.72 -0.48
C SER A 68 -30.89 54.48 -0.13
N PHE A 69 -31.23 53.29 0.39
CA PHE A 69 -32.55 53.01 0.99
C PHE A 69 -32.61 53.52 2.44
N ILE A 70 -31.72 53.01 3.30
CA ILE A 70 -31.73 53.27 4.74
C ILE A 70 -30.32 53.58 5.26
N ASN A 71 -30.23 54.58 6.14
CA ASN A 71 -29.15 54.76 7.10
C ASN A 71 -29.68 54.43 8.50
N ASN A 72 -29.23 53.30 9.06
CA ASN A 72 -29.74 52.75 10.32
C ASN A 72 -28.77 52.98 11.48
N LYS A 73 -29.24 53.60 12.56
CA LYS A 73 -28.54 53.66 13.86
C LYS A 73 -29.26 52.87 14.97
N GLY A 74 -30.49 52.39 14.73
CA GLY A 74 -31.35 51.67 15.68
C GLY A 74 -31.46 50.17 15.35
N ASP A 75 -32.57 49.55 15.73
CA ASP A 75 -32.87 48.16 15.41
C ASP A 75 -33.75 48.11 14.15
N LEU A 76 -33.27 47.43 13.10
CA LEU A 76 -33.96 47.31 11.82
C LEU A 76 -34.14 45.86 11.43
N THR A 77 -35.39 45.48 11.17
CA THR A 77 -35.75 44.17 10.62
C THR A 77 -36.38 44.33 9.24
N LEU A 78 -35.81 43.68 8.22
CA LEU A 78 -36.32 43.65 6.85
C LEU A 78 -36.77 42.24 6.48
N ILE A 79 -38.01 42.09 6.01
CA ILE A 79 -38.61 40.77 5.72
C ILE A 79 -39.27 40.76 4.33
N ASN A 80 -38.95 39.75 3.52
CA ASN A 80 -39.62 39.51 2.23
C ASN A 80 -39.52 40.69 1.23
N LEU A 81 -38.42 41.44 1.20
CA LEU A 81 -38.25 42.59 0.30
C LEU A 81 -37.33 42.30 -0.89
N ILE A 82 -37.48 43.06 -1.98
CA ILE A 82 -36.49 43.16 -3.05
C ILE A 82 -35.89 44.57 -3.02
N LEU A 83 -34.58 44.69 -2.87
CA LEU A 83 -33.84 45.95 -2.86
C LEU A 83 -32.89 45.97 -4.05
N GLN A 84 -33.12 46.87 -5.01
CA GLN A 84 -32.40 46.82 -6.28
C GLN A 84 -31.94 48.17 -6.81
N LYS A 85 -30.87 48.13 -7.60
CA LYS A 85 -30.36 49.26 -8.40
C LYS A 85 -30.00 50.50 -7.58
N PHE A 86 -29.56 50.31 -6.35
CA PHE A 86 -29.00 51.41 -5.57
C PHE A 86 -27.56 51.71 -5.99
N ASN A 87 -27.16 52.98 -5.87
CA ASN A 87 -25.81 53.44 -6.20
C ASN A 87 -25.28 54.41 -5.13
N GLY A 88 -24.66 53.86 -4.08
CA GLY A 88 -24.19 54.63 -2.92
C GLY A 88 -22.67 54.60 -2.75
N ASN A 89 -22.11 55.42 -1.86
CA ASN A 89 -20.67 55.31 -1.54
C ASN A 89 -20.41 54.13 -0.57
N ASN A 90 -21.12 54.12 0.56
CA ASN A 90 -21.05 53.06 1.56
C ASN A 90 -22.45 52.48 1.74
N GLY A 91 -22.63 51.20 1.40
CA GLY A 91 -23.92 50.54 1.58
C GLY A 91 -24.91 51.03 0.54
N GLY A 92 -24.84 50.49 -0.68
CA GLY A 92 -25.68 50.97 -1.77
C GLY A 92 -27.15 50.96 -1.37
N ALA A 93 -27.68 49.85 -0.85
CA ALA A 93 -29.02 49.86 -0.26
C ALA A 93 -29.00 50.34 1.21
N ILE A 94 -28.13 49.78 2.05
CA ILE A 94 -28.20 49.99 3.50
C ILE A 94 -26.83 50.37 4.05
N TYR A 95 -26.79 51.48 4.76
CA TYR A 95 -25.72 51.82 5.69
C TYR A 95 -26.21 51.55 7.11
N ASN A 96 -25.48 50.77 7.90
CA ASN A 96 -25.91 50.28 9.20
C ASN A 96 -24.86 50.52 10.29
N GLU A 97 -25.25 51.17 11.37
CA GLU A 97 -24.52 51.30 12.64
C GLU A 97 -25.23 50.57 13.81
N GLY A 98 -26.50 50.20 13.63
CA GLY A 98 -27.32 49.55 14.65
C GLY A 98 -27.47 48.03 14.46
N ASN A 99 -28.54 47.44 14.98
CA ASN A 99 -28.79 46.00 14.84
C ASN A 99 -29.62 45.75 13.57
N LEU A 100 -29.15 44.87 12.68
CA LEU A 100 -29.77 44.64 11.38
C LEU A 100 -30.15 43.17 11.20
N ILE A 101 -31.45 42.91 11.03
CA ILE A 101 -31.99 41.58 10.76
C ILE A 101 -32.59 41.57 9.35
N ILE A 102 -32.17 40.62 8.52
CA ILE A 102 -32.62 40.47 7.14
C ILE A 102 -33.15 39.05 6.95
N ILE A 103 -34.40 38.92 6.53
CA ILE A 103 -35.08 37.63 6.40
C ILE A 103 -35.76 37.54 5.03
N ASN A 104 -35.40 36.55 4.23
CA ASN A 104 -36.02 36.29 2.93
C ASN A 104 -36.03 37.51 1.99
N CYS A 105 -34.98 38.33 2.03
CA CYS A 105 -34.82 39.49 1.17
C CYS A 105 -33.96 39.16 -0.06
N THR A 106 -34.08 39.96 -1.11
CA THR A 106 -33.22 39.90 -2.30
C THR A 106 -32.59 41.24 -2.57
N PHE A 107 -31.26 41.29 -2.61
CA PHE A 107 -30.46 42.44 -3.00
C PHE A 107 -29.92 42.21 -4.41
N LEU A 108 -30.34 43.03 -5.37
CA LEU A 108 -30.13 42.79 -6.79
C LEU A 108 -29.53 44.02 -7.49
N ASN A 109 -28.43 43.83 -8.23
CA ASN A 109 -27.84 44.87 -9.09
C ASN A 109 -27.54 46.17 -8.33
N ASN A 110 -27.04 46.08 -7.10
CA ASN A 110 -26.64 47.27 -6.34
C ASN A 110 -25.17 47.58 -6.57
N TYR A 111 -24.81 48.86 -6.49
CA TYR A 111 -23.49 49.39 -6.76
C TYR A 111 -23.03 50.26 -5.58
N ALA A 112 -21.77 50.11 -5.16
CA ALA A 112 -21.15 51.06 -4.24
C ALA A 112 -19.62 51.09 -4.31
N THR A 113 -18.99 51.96 -3.52
CA THR A 113 -17.54 51.83 -3.24
C THR A 113 -17.29 50.72 -2.22
N ASN A 114 -18.05 50.71 -1.12
CA ASN A 114 -17.95 49.71 -0.06
C ASN A 114 -19.30 49.06 0.23
N GLY A 115 -19.42 47.75 0.02
CA GLY A 115 -20.63 47.00 0.35
C GLY A 115 -21.79 47.43 -0.54
N ALA A 116 -21.87 46.89 -1.75
CA ALA A 116 -22.82 47.41 -2.73
C ALA A 116 -24.28 47.23 -2.30
N SER A 117 -24.58 46.20 -1.52
CA SER A 117 -25.87 46.08 -0.85
C SER A 117 -25.84 46.72 0.54
N ILE A 118 -24.88 46.31 1.37
CA ILE A 118 -24.86 46.66 2.79
C ILE A 118 -23.47 47.06 3.23
N TYR A 119 -23.37 48.19 3.91
CA TYR A 119 -22.22 48.58 4.71
C TYR A 119 -22.62 48.58 6.18
N ASN A 120 -21.98 47.71 6.96
CA ASN A 120 -22.22 47.54 8.39
C ASN A 120 -21.01 48.02 9.18
N GLN A 121 -21.20 49.04 10.01
CA GLN A 121 -20.19 49.65 10.87
C GLN A 121 -20.55 49.40 12.33
N ASP A 122 -19.78 48.57 13.02
CA ASP A 122 -19.89 48.24 14.45
C ASP A 122 -21.18 47.50 14.87
N GLY A 123 -22.26 47.57 14.08
CA GLY A 123 -23.55 46.92 14.34
C GLY A 123 -23.54 45.39 14.22
N SER A 124 -24.48 44.70 14.89
CA SER A 124 -24.68 43.27 14.68
C SER A 124 -25.60 43.03 13.48
N GLN A 125 -25.31 42.00 12.69
CA GLN A 125 -26.02 41.70 11.45
C GLN A 125 -26.42 40.23 11.39
N THR A 126 -27.71 39.97 11.27
CA THR A 126 -28.26 38.63 11.05
C THR A 126 -28.92 38.56 9.68
N ILE A 127 -28.51 37.61 8.84
CA ILE A 127 -29.05 37.40 7.50
C ILE A 127 -29.52 35.97 7.40
N SER A 128 -30.80 35.78 7.06
CA SER A 128 -31.38 34.45 6.89
C SER A 128 -32.18 34.35 5.59
N ASN A 129 -32.05 33.19 4.92
CA ASN A 129 -32.85 32.83 3.75
C ASN A 129 -32.83 33.88 2.62
N SER A 130 -31.75 34.65 2.50
CA SER A 130 -31.71 35.84 1.64
C SER A 130 -30.78 35.66 0.44
N ASN A 131 -30.98 36.48 -0.60
CA ASN A 131 -30.22 36.41 -1.85
C ASN A 131 -29.51 37.73 -2.14
N PHE A 132 -28.22 37.66 -2.47
CA PHE A 132 -27.41 38.78 -2.94
C PHE A 132 -26.89 38.45 -4.33
N ILE A 133 -27.45 39.11 -5.34
CA ILE A 133 -27.26 38.76 -6.75
C ILE A 133 -26.72 39.96 -7.53
N ASN A 134 -25.61 39.75 -8.23
CA ASN A 134 -25.03 40.71 -9.17
C ASN A 134 -24.77 42.10 -8.55
N ASN A 135 -24.32 42.13 -7.30
CA ASN A 135 -23.94 43.37 -6.62
C ASN A 135 -22.45 43.65 -6.86
N THR A 136 -22.09 44.92 -7.08
CA THR A 136 -20.73 45.31 -7.46
C THR A 136 -20.19 46.44 -6.59
N ALA A 137 -19.07 46.18 -5.91
CA ALA A 137 -18.32 47.18 -5.15
C ALA A 137 -16.97 47.47 -5.81
N SER A 138 -16.58 48.74 -5.94
CA SER A 138 -15.29 49.10 -6.55
C SER A 138 -14.08 48.87 -5.64
N TYR A 139 -14.27 48.82 -4.32
CA TYR A 139 -13.19 48.62 -3.34
C TYR A 139 -13.50 47.55 -2.27
N GLY A 140 -14.71 47.59 -1.72
CA GLY A 140 -15.14 46.68 -0.65
C GLY A 140 -15.60 45.30 -1.12
N GLY A 141 -16.42 44.67 -0.29
CA GLY A 141 -17.12 43.42 -0.61
C GLY A 141 -18.25 43.67 -1.60
N GLY A 142 -18.36 42.85 -2.64
CA GLY A 142 -19.29 43.09 -3.75
C GLY A 142 -20.76 43.15 -3.33
N ALA A 143 -21.14 42.49 -2.24
CA ALA A 143 -22.46 42.62 -1.63
C ALA A 143 -22.37 43.32 -0.26
N ILE A 144 -21.51 42.84 0.63
CA ILE A 144 -21.47 43.28 2.02
C ILE A 144 -20.06 43.72 2.41
N TYR A 145 -19.98 44.90 3.04
CA TYR A 145 -18.83 45.35 3.80
C TYR A 145 -19.19 45.36 5.28
N HIS A 146 -18.52 44.56 6.08
CA HIS A 146 -18.80 44.46 7.51
C HIS A 146 -17.53 44.80 8.31
N TYR A 147 -17.59 45.90 9.05
CA TYR A 147 -16.51 46.42 9.87
C TYR A 147 -16.91 46.38 11.33
N ARG A 148 -16.31 45.44 12.07
CA ARG A 148 -16.59 45.13 13.49
C ARG A 148 -18.03 44.68 13.74
N GLY A 149 -18.27 44.12 14.92
CA GLY A 149 -19.57 43.55 15.31
C GLY A 149 -19.64 42.04 15.06
N ILE A 150 -20.85 41.48 15.18
CA ILE A 150 -21.13 40.06 14.92
C ILE A 150 -21.90 39.97 13.61
N GLN A 151 -21.53 39.01 12.76
CA GLN A 151 -22.30 38.68 11.57
C GLN A 151 -22.71 37.21 11.58
N ASP A 152 -24.01 36.94 11.53
CA ASP A 152 -24.58 35.60 11.38
C ASP A 152 -25.31 35.51 10.03
N ILE A 153 -24.84 34.61 9.17
CA ILE A 153 -25.43 34.35 7.85
C ILE A 153 -25.87 32.91 7.79
N ASN A 154 -27.17 32.69 7.59
CA ASN A 154 -27.77 31.38 7.56
C ASN A 154 -28.62 31.16 6.30
N ASN A 155 -28.51 29.99 5.68
CA ASN A 155 -29.35 29.57 4.54
C ASN A 155 -29.42 30.61 3.39
N SER A 156 -28.35 31.34 3.13
CA SER A 156 -28.37 32.48 2.20
C SER A 156 -27.51 32.23 0.96
N ASN A 157 -27.80 32.95 -0.13
CA ASN A 157 -27.12 32.78 -1.42
C ASN A 157 -26.45 34.09 -1.88
N PHE A 158 -25.17 34.01 -2.23
CA PHE A 158 -24.38 35.09 -2.80
C PHE A 158 -23.91 34.67 -4.20
N ARG A 159 -24.46 35.31 -5.23
CA ARG A 159 -24.25 34.92 -6.63
C ARG A 159 -23.82 36.08 -7.50
N TYR A 160 -22.78 35.86 -8.31
CA TYR A 160 -22.33 36.85 -9.32
C TYR A 160 -21.93 38.20 -8.73
N ASN A 161 -21.56 38.26 -7.45
CA ASN A 161 -21.12 39.52 -6.86
C ASN A 161 -19.65 39.77 -7.19
N THR A 162 -19.32 41.05 -7.38
CA THR A 162 -17.97 41.50 -7.75
C THR A 162 -17.46 42.55 -6.77
N GLY A 163 -16.28 42.33 -6.20
CA GLY A 163 -15.64 43.27 -5.28
C GLY A 163 -14.13 43.36 -5.55
N PHE A 164 -13.42 44.27 -4.89
CA PHE A 164 -11.95 44.29 -4.98
C PHE A 164 -11.33 43.42 -3.87
N HIS A 165 -11.73 43.64 -2.62
CA HIS A 165 -11.25 42.81 -1.52
C HIS A 165 -12.04 41.53 -1.31
N GLY A 166 -13.31 41.41 -1.72
CA GLY A 166 -14.04 40.15 -1.59
C GLY A 166 -15.24 40.11 -2.53
N GLY A 167 -15.42 39.04 -3.29
CA GLY A 167 -16.44 39.05 -4.35
C GLY A 167 -17.85 39.24 -3.82
N ALA A 168 -18.16 38.63 -2.68
CA ALA A 168 -19.42 38.82 -1.97
C ALA A 168 -19.23 39.63 -0.68
N ILE A 169 -18.31 39.21 0.20
CA ILE A 169 -18.21 39.77 1.55
C ILE A 169 -16.77 40.14 1.85
N ILE A 170 -16.58 41.34 2.41
CA ILE A 170 -15.40 41.67 3.21
C ILE A 170 -15.81 41.80 4.67
N TYR A 171 -15.04 41.16 5.54
CA TYR A 171 -15.29 41.13 6.97
C TYR A 171 -14.02 41.51 7.75
N ILE A 172 -14.12 42.50 8.63
CA ILE A 172 -12.98 43.12 9.29
C ILE A 172 -13.24 43.24 10.80
N TYR A 173 -12.30 42.76 11.64
CA TYR A 173 -12.27 42.97 13.11
C TYR A 173 -13.54 42.54 13.90
N GLY A 174 -13.96 41.27 13.81
CA GLY A 174 -15.10 40.76 14.60
C GLY A 174 -15.24 39.22 14.64
N ASN A 175 -16.46 38.73 14.84
CA ASN A 175 -16.82 37.32 14.76
C ASN A 175 -17.88 37.07 13.67
N GLN A 176 -17.53 36.28 12.66
CA GLN A 176 -18.42 35.89 11.57
C GLN A 176 -18.83 34.42 11.68
N ILE A 177 -20.12 34.15 11.55
CA ILE A 177 -20.70 32.80 11.49
C ILE A 177 -21.44 32.68 10.17
N ILE A 178 -21.09 31.67 9.39
CA ILE A 178 -21.74 31.35 8.12
C ILE A 178 -22.16 29.89 8.17
N ASN A 179 -23.45 29.65 8.05
CA ASN A 179 -24.01 28.31 8.08
C ASN A 179 -24.95 28.07 6.87
N ASN A 180 -24.88 26.86 6.32
CA ASN A 180 -25.79 26.38 5.26
C ASN A 180 -25.93 27.35 4.06
N SER A 181 -24.87 28.09 3.71
CA SER A 181 -24.96 29.17 2.72
C SER A 181 -24.17 28.85 1.45
N ASN A 182 -24.55 29.49 0.33
CA ASN A 182 -23.95 29.25 -0.98
C ASN A 182 -23.29 30.51 -1.55
N PHE A 183 -22.04 30.40 -1.94
CA PHE A 183 -21.26 31.43 -2.62
C PHE A 183 -20.90 30.90 -4.01
N THR A 184 -21.53 31.45 -5.06
CA THR A 184 -21.40 30.91 -6.41
C THR A 184 -21.06 31.99 -7.44
N ASN A 185 -20.03 31.75 -8.25
CA ASN A 185 -19.59 32.65 -9.32
C ASN A 185 -19.30 34.09 -8.83
N ASN A 186 -18.79 34.26 -7.61
CA ASN A 186 -18.34 35.58 -7.15
C ASN A 186 -16.89 35.81 -7.62
N SER A 187 -16.54 37.08 -7.83
CA SER A 187 -15.22 37.45 -8.35
C SER A 187 -14.62 38.63 -7.60
N ALA A 188 -13.31 38.58 -7.32
CA ALA A 188 -12.61 39.72 -6.76
C ALA A 188 -11.12 39.76 -7.10
N SER A 189 -10.44 40.85 -6.70
CA SER A 189 -8.98 40.90 -6.77
C SER A 189 -8.35 40.07 -5.65
N TYR A 190 -8.93 40.11 -4.46
CA TYR A 190 -8.57 39.27 -3.33
C TYR A 190 -9.81 38.50 -2.87
N GLY A 191 -9.70 37.21 -2.52
CA GLY A 191 -10.81 36.43 -1.95
C GLY A 191 -12.06 36.35 -2.83
N GLY A 192 -12.14 35.37 -3.74
CA GLY A 192 -13.16 35.40 -4.79
C GLY A 192 -14.61 35.41 -4.30
N ALA A 193 -14.90 34.89 -3.10
CA ALA A 193 -16.17 35.11 -2.41
C ALA A 193 -16.01 35.94 -1.13
N ILE A 194 -15.06 35.56 -0.25
CA ILE A 194 -14.93 36.17 1.07
C ILE A 194 -13.49 36.62 1.31
N PHE A 195 -13.34 37.82 1.86
CA PHE A 195 -12.09 38.29 2.44
C PHE A 195 -12.28 38.58 3.89
N ASN A 196 -11.56 37.82 4.71
CA ASN A 196 -11.59 37.96 6.12
C ASN A 196 -10.27 38.57 6.63
N HIS A 197 -10.39 39.69 7.35
CA HIS A 197 -9.28 40.51 7.82
C HIS A 197 -9.32 40.68 9.33
N TYR A 198 -8.38 40.06 10.03
CA TYR A 198 -8.19 40.12 11.47
C TYR A 198 -9.47 39.79 12.26
N SER A 199 -10.12 38.68 11.90
CA SER A 199 -11.35 38.25 12.56
C SER A 199 -11.43 36.75 12.79
N ASN A 200 -12.32 36.34 13.71
CA ASN A 200 -12.67 34.93 13.90
C ASN A 200 -13.81 34.56 12.95
N GLN A 201 -13.72 33.36 12.36
CA GLN A 201 -14.73 32.89 11.42
C GLN A 201 -15.07 31.42 11.65
N THR A 202 -16.36 31.13 11.67
CA THR A 202 -16.89 29.76 11.64
C THR A 202 -17.74 29.57 10.40
N ILE A 203 -17.35 28.61 9.56
CA ILE A 203 -18.10 28.23 8.36
C ILE A 203 -18.54 26.79 8.51
N THR A 204 -19.84 26.54 8.45
CA THR A 204 -20.42 25.20 8.55
C THR A 204 -21.34 24.91 7.37
N ASN A 205 -21.26 23.68 6.85
CA ASN A 205 -22.24 23.15 5.89
C ASN A 205 -22.46 24.05 4.64
N SER A 206 -21.44 24.78 4.21
CA SER A 206 -21.58 25.81 3.18
C SER A 206 -20.87 25.43 1.88
N ASN A 207 -21.29 26.02 0.76
CA ASN A 207 -20.75 25.73 -0.57
C ASN A 207 -20.08 26.96 -1.20
N PHE A 208 -18.88 26.77 -1.73
CA PHE A 208 -18.12 27.75 -2.50
C PHE A 208 -17.84 27.17 -3.88
N ILE A 209 -18.53 27.68 -4.90
CA ILE A 209 -18.55 27.08 -6.24
C ILE A 209 -18.16 28.13 -7.29
N ASN A 210 -17.17 27.82 -8.12
CA ASN A 210 -16.73 28.65 -9.25
C ASN A 210 -16.38 30.10 -8.86
N ASN A 211 -15.91 30.35 -7.64
CA ASN A 211 -15.47 31.69 -7.25
C ASN A 211 -14.04 31.92 -7.76
N THR A 212 -13.75 33.16 -8.17
CA THR A 212 -12.48 33.51 -8.80
C THR A 212 -11.82 34.70 -8.11
N ALA A 213 -10.53 34.60 -7.82
CA ALA A 213 -9.72 35.74 -7.37
C ALA A 213 -8.54 35.95 -8.32
N THR A 214 -8.11 37.19 -8.54
CA THR A 214 -6.85 37.43 -9.26
C THR A 214 -5.65 37.10 -8.37
N GLU A 215 -5.71 37.49 -7.10
CA GLU A 215 -4.70 37.26 -6.05
C GLU A 215 -5.35 36.62 -4.81
N GLY A 216 -4.58 35.87 -4.02
CA GLY A 216 -5.14 35.17 -2.85
C GLY A 216 -6.07 34.02 -3.23
N GLY A 217 -7.00 33.64 -2.34
CA GLY A 217 -7.77 32.41 -2.49
C GLY A 217 -9.05 32.53 -3.32
N GLY A 218 -9.28 31.58 -4.23
CA GLY A 218 -10.39 31.68 -5.19
C GLY A 218 -11.77 31.63 -4.54
N ALA A 219 -11.92 30.93 -3.42
CA ALA A 219 -13.12 31.03 -2.58
C ALA A 219 -12.93 32.07 -1.49
N PHE A 220 -11.84 31.96 -0.72
CA PHE A 220 -11.61 32.89 0.37
C PHE A 220 -10.14 33.13 0.64
N ILE A 221 -9.85 34.34 1.12
CA ILE A 221 -8.58 34.70 1.73
C ILE A 221 -8.80 34.98 3.21
N GLN A 222 -7.87 34.48 4.01
CA GLN A 222 -7.83 34.71 5.44
C GLN A 222 -6.55 35.42 5.84
N ILE A 223 -6.72 36.50 6.59
CA ILE A 223 -5.68 37.22 7.32
C ILE A 223 -6.13 37.30 8.78
N GLY A 224 -5.36 36.79 9.76
CA GLY A 224 -5.64 37.09 11.17
C GLY A 224 -5.87 35.91 12.12
N PHE A 225 -7.00 35.87 12.85
CA PHE A 225 -7.18 35.00 14.04
C PHE A 225 -7.72 33.59 13.72
N VAL A 226 -8.36 32.94 14.70
CA VAL A 226 -8.76 31.53 14.66
C VAL A 226 -9.93 31.30 13.70
N GLN A 227 -9.86 30.23 12.91
CA GLN A 227 -10.95 29.84 12.03
C GLN A 227 -11.30 28.36 12.11
N THR A 228 -12.59 28.08 11.91
CA THR A 228 -13.12 26.71 11.87
C THR A 228 -14.03 26.53 10.66
N ILE A 229 -13.68 25.59 9.78
CA ILE A 229 -14.47 25.20 8.60
C ILE A 229 -14.86 23.74 8.75
N ILE A 230 -16.17 23.46 8.76
CA ILE A 230 -16.70 22.11 8.99
C ILE A 230 -17.72 21.76 7.92
N ASN A 231 -17.67 20.53 7.41
CA ASN A 231 -18.66 19.96 6.48
C ASN A 231 -18.94 20.83 5.24
N SER A 232 -17.95 21.57 4.76
CA SER A 232 -18.14 22.54 3.67
C SER A 232 -17.52 22.06 2.37
N ASN A 233 -17.99 22.58 1.23
CA ASN A 233 -17.56 22.15 -0.09
C ASN A 233 -17.00 23.32 -0.92
N PHE A 234 -15.82 23.10 -1.51
CA PHE A 234 -15.10 24.04 -2.35
C PHE A 234 -14.88 23.40 -3.73
N THR A 235 -15.63 23.84 -4.73
CA THR A 235 -15.62 23.24 -6.07
C THR A 235 -15.27 24.26 -7.15
N ASN A 236 -14.30 23.95 -8.01
CA ASN A 236 -13.91 24.74 -9.18
C ASN A 236 -13.55 26.21 -8.87
N ASN A 237 -13.07 26.51 -7.67
CA ASN A 237 -12.59 27.87 -7.37
C ASN A 237 -11.20 28.06 -7.98
N SER A 238 -10.90 29.29 -8.42
CA SER A 238 -9.65 29.58 -9.11
C SER A 238 -8.98 30.86 -8.60
N ALA A 239 -7.65 30.83 -8.46
CA ALA A 239 -6.87 32.04 -8.20
C ALA A 239 -5.39 31.92 -8.57
N ASN A 240 -4.56 32.91 -8.21
CA ASN A 240 -3.10 32.81 -8.37
C ASN A 240 -2.47 31.90 -7.29
N TYR A 241 -2.92 31.99 -6.04
CA TYR A 241 -2.42 31.19 -4.91
C TYR A 241 -3.58 30.60 -4.10
N GLY A 242 -3.59 29.30 -3.82
CA GLY A 242 -4.67 28.73 -3.02
C GLY A 242 -6.00 28.73 -3.78
N GLY A 243 -6.18 27.82 -4.75
CA GLY A 243 -7.33 27.89 -5.67
C GLY A 243 -8.70 27.95 -4.96
N ALA A 244 -8.81 27.38 -3.77
CA ALA A 244 -9.90 27.70 -2.85
C ALA A 244 -9.47 28.62 -1.71
N ILE A 245 -8.39 28.28 -1.00
CA ILE A 245 -8.02 28.88 0.28
C ILE A 245 -6.63 29.49 0.20
N TYR A 246 -6.53 30.77 0.52
CA TYR A 246 -5.27 31.41 0.89
C TYR A 246 -5.30 31.80 2.36
N LYS A 247 -4.35 31.30 3.15
CA LYS A 247 -4.23 31.59 4.57
C LYS A 247 -2.93 32.31 4.90
N PHE A 248 -3.07 33.42 5.60
CA PHE A 248 -1.99 34.26 6.11
C PHE A 248 -2.24 34.58 7.60
N GLY A 249 -1.67 33.75 8.48
CA GLY A 249 -1.79 33.89 9.94
C GLY A 249 -3.04 33.20 10.53
N GLY A 250 -3.00 33.01 11.85
CA GLY A 250 -4.06 32.42 12.69
C GLY A 250 -4.06 30.90 12.68
N ASN A 251 -4.59 30.28 13.72
CA ASN A 251 -4.82 28.83 13.70
C ASN A 251 -6.09 28.51 12.90
N GLN A 252 -6.04 27.55 11.98
CA GLN A 252 -7.22 27.10 11.23
C GLN A 252 -7.50 25.62 11.41
N PHE A 253 -8.78 25.28 11.59
CA PHE A 253 -9.30 23.92 11.64
C PHE A 253 -10.23 23.69 10.44
N LEU A 254 -9.91 22.70 9.60
CA LEU A 254 -10.71 22.26 8.46
C LEU A 254 -11.08 20.80 8.65
N ILE A 255 -12.37 20.54 8.84
CA ILE A 255 -12.86 19.22 9.26
C ILE A 255 -13.96 18.76 8.30
N ASN A 256 -13.92 17.49 7.92
CA ASN A 256 -14.98 16.82 7.13
C ASN A 256 -15.38 17.57 5.86
N SER A 257 -14.46 18.31 5.23
CA SER A 257 -14.76 19.20 4.12
C SER A 257 -14.26 18.64 2.80
N LYS A 258 -14.76 19.19 1.68
CA LYS A 258 -14.49 18.68 0.33
C LYS A 258 -13.88 19.77 -0.56
N PHE A 259 -12.78 19.44 -1.23
CA PHE A 259 -12.12 20.28 -2.23
C PHE A 259 -12.09 19.54 -3.56
N LYS A 260 -12.74 20.08 -4.58
CA LYS A 260 -12.81 19.44 -5.90
C LYS A 260 -12.47 20.42 -7.00
N ASN A 261 -11.50 20.06 -7.84
CA ASN A 261 -11.17 20.78 -9.07
C ASN A 261 -10.83 22.26 -8.87
N ASN A 262 -10.35 22.65 -7.70
CA ASN A 262 -9.85 24.01 -7.49
C ASN A 262 -8.50 24.17 -8.21
N THR A 263 -8.22 25.37 -8.71
CA THR A 263 -7.05 25.65 -9.54
C THR A 263 -6.29 26.88 -9.03
N ALA A 264 -4.97 26.77 -8.94
CA ALA A 264 -4.09 27.91 -8.70
C ALA A 264 -3.08 28.02 -9.84
N ASN A 265 -2.68 29.23 -10.25
CA ASN A 265 -1.63 29.41 -11.25
C ASN A 265 -0.23 29.16 -10.68
N SER A 266 0.00 29.52 -9.41
CA SER A 266 1.31 29.45 -8.75
C SER A 266 1.41 28.30 -7.74
N TYR A 267 0.83 28.42 -6.54
CA TYR A 267 0.95 27.41 -5.47
C TYR A 267 -0.40 27.06 -4.83
N GLY A 268 -0.55 25.81 -4.38
CA GLY A 268 -1.74 25.36 -3.63
C GLY A 268 -3.00 25.31 -4.49
N SER A 269 -3.18 24.30 -5.35
CA SER A 269 -4.37 24.21 -6.21
C SER A 269 -5.67 24.20 -5.42
N ALA A 270 -5.67 23.65 -4.20
CA ALA A 270 -6.75 23.85 -3.24
C ALA A 270 -6.36 24.86 -2.16
N ILE A 271 -5.22 24.67 -1.51
CA ILE A 271 -4.85 25.39 -0.28
C ILE A 271 -3.41 25.90 -0.35
N TYR A 272 -3.23 27.17 -0.03
CA TYR A 272 -1.95 27.81 0.24
C TYR A 272 -1.92 28.35 1.68
N ASN A 273 -1.01 27.85 2.52
CA ASN A 273 -0.85 28.26 3.91
C ASN A 273 0.53 28.88 4.14
N GLN A 274 0.57 30.18 4.36
CA GLN A 274 1.85 30.90 4.49
C GLN A 274 2.35 30.98 5.93
N GLU A 275 1.46 31.12 6.90
CA GLU A 275 1.83 31.35 8.32
C GLU A 275 0.87 30.60 9.25
N ASP A 276 1.33 30.27 10.46
CA ASP A 276 0.61 29.54 11.52
C ASP A 276 0.04 28.15 11.17
N LYS A 277 -0.25 27.37 12.23
CA LYS A 277 -0.69 25.98 12.10
C LYS A 277 -2.03 25.88 11.37
N PHE A 278 -2.14 24.89 10.49
CA PHE A 278 -3.39 24.52 9.83
C PHE A 278 -3.65 23.02 10.01
N ASP A 279 -4.75 22.71 10.71
CA ASP A 279 -5.24 21.37 11.01
C ASP A 279 -6.34 20.97 10.00
N ILE A 280 -6.06 19.95 9.19
CA ILE A 280 -6.92 19.42 8.13
C ILE A 280 -7.27 17.97 8.49
N ILE A 281 -8.53 17.69 8.80
CA ILE A 281 -8.95 16.41 9.38
C ILE A 281 -10.14 15.85 8.60
N ASN A 282 -10.11 14.54 8.32
CA ASN A 282 -11.24 13.78 7.73
C ASN A 282 -11.82 14.39 6.43
N SER A 283 -11.00 15.13 5.68
CA SER A 283 -11.42 15.89 4.50
C SER A 283 -11.05 15.16 3.21
N TYR A 284 -11.74 15.54 2.13
CA TYR A 284 -11.58 14.97 0.81
C TYR A 284 -11.01 16.00 -0.17
N PHE A 285 -10.01 15.61 -0.94
CA PHE A 285 -9.42 16.45 -1.97
C PHE A 285 -9.37 15.71 -3.31
N GLU A 286 -9.72 16.39 -4.39
CA GLU A 286 -9.65 15.88 -5.76
C GLU A 286 -9.15 17.00 -6.67
N ASN A 287 -7.99 16.81 -7.28
CA ASN A 287 -7.39 17.84 -8.14
C ASN A 287 -8.10 17.93 -9.50
N SER A 288 -8.09 19.13 -10.08
CA SER A 288 -8.47 19.33 -11.46
C SER A 288 -7.46 18.62 -12.37
N LYS A 289 -7.90 18.05 -13.50
CA LYS A 289 -7.00 17.39 -14.47
C LYS A 289 -5.97 18.35 -15.09
N LYS A 290 -6.14 19.67 -14.91
CA LYS A 290 -5.25 20.70 -15.44
C LYS A 290 -4.24 21.14 -14.38
N ALA A 291 -2.97 21.05 -14.75
CA ALA A 291 -1.80 21.73 -14.21
C ALA A 291 -1.04 21.13 -13.00
N TYR A 292 0.28 21.36 -13.10
CA TYR A 292 1.43 20.84 -12.37
C TYR A 292 1.57 21.34 -10.92
N ASN A 293 0.48 21.80 -10.31
CA ASN A 293 0.54 22.56 -9.06
C ASN A 293 0.12 21.70 -7.87
N LEU A 294 0.86 21.90 -6.77
CA LEU A 294 0.68 21.23 -5.48
C LEU A 294 -0.72 21.43 -4.94
N LEU A 295 -1.44 20.37 -4.58
CA LEU A 295 -2.82 20.49 -4.05
C LEU A 295 -2.86 21.26 -2.72
N ILE A 296 -1.95 20.93 -1.80
CA ILE A 296 -1.76 21.66 -0.54
C ILE A 296 -0.30 22.13 -0.48
N TYR A 297 -0.11 23.43 -0.33
CA TYR A 297 1.20 24.05 -0.11
C TYR A 297 1.20 24.74 1.26
N SER A 298 2.25 24.54 2.05
CA SER A 298 2.44 25.28 3.31
C SER A 298 3.90 25.64 3.59
N ASP A 299 4.16 26.89 3.98
CA ASP A 299 5.49 27.33 4.45
C ASP A 299 5.76 26.99 5.92
N VAL A 300 4.70 26.63 6.65
CA VAL A 300 4.73 26.27 8.07
C VAL A 300 4.26 24.82 8.29
N PRO A 301 4.43 24.24 9.49
CA PRO A 301 3.98 22.89 9.77
C PRO A 301 2.46 22.74 9.64
N LEU A 302 2.05 21.56 9.23
CA LEU A 302 0.64 21.19 9.09
C LEU A 302 0.29 19.98 9.95
N THR A 303 -0.96 19.90 10.36
CA THR A 303 -1.58 18.63 10.78
C THR A 303 -2.59 18.24 9.71
N ILE A 304 -2.39 17.10 9.05
CA ILE A 304 -3.26 16.56 8.01
C ILE A 304 -3.59 15.13 8.41
N ILE A 305 -4.77 14.84 8.97
CA ILE A 305 -5.07 13.52 9.53
C ILE A 305 -6.31 12.90 8.89
N ASN A 306 -6.25 11.60 8.56
CA ASN A 306 -7.40 10.82 8.06
C ASN A 306 -8.04 11.37 6.78
N ASN A 307 -7.31 12.12 5.96
CA ASN A 307 -7.84 12.68 4.73
C ASN A 307 -7.75 11.68 3.57
N THR A 308 -8.56 11.92 2.56
CA THR A 308 -8.55 11.17 1.30
C THR A 308 -8.24 12.11 0.15
N ILE A 309 -7.15 11.85 -0.57
CA ILE A 309 -6.63 12.73 -1.61
C ILE A 309 -6.57 11.97 -2.93
N TYR A 310 -7.29 12.45 -3.94
CA TYR A 310 -7.42 11.87 -5.28
C TYR A 310 -6.74 12.70 -6.36
N ASN A 311 -6.27 11.99 -7.40
CA ASN A 311 -5.84 12.55 -8.68
C ASN A 311 -4.65 13.51 -8.56
N ILE A 312 -3.61 13.11 -7.84
CA ILE A 312 -2.37 13.89 -7.71
C ILE A 312 -1.54 13.71 -8.99
N ASN A 313 -1.63 14.68 -9.89
CA ASN A 313 -0.70 14.80 -11.00
C ASN A 313 0.61 15.41 -10.47
N ASN A 314 1.63 14.57 -10.35
CA ASN A 314 3.00 14.85 -9.90
C ASN A 314 3.19 15.21 -8.42
N HIS A 315 2.44 16.15 -7.82
CA HIS A 315 2.79 16.73 -6.51
C HIS A 315 1.54 16.94 -5.62
N GLY A 316 1.41 16.19 -4.52
CA GLY A 316 0.17 16.14 -3.74
C GLY A 316 0.14 17.09 -2.54
N ILE A 317 1.21 17.11 -1.76
CA ILE A 317 1.37 17.99 -0.60
C ILE A 317 2.83 18.43 -0.58
N PHE A 318 3.08 19.70 -0.32
CA PHE A 318 4.41 20.24 -0.10
C PHE A 318 4.41 21.10 1.15
N ILE A 319 5.39 20.83 1.99
CA ILE A 319 5.61 21.55 3.24
C ILE A 319 7.03 22.11 3.16
N ASN A 320 7.13 23.42 3.00
CA ASN A 320 8.38 24.16 2.91
C ASN A 320 8.89 24.52 4.32
N ASN A 321 8.98 23.53 5.20
CA ASN A 321 9.42 23.76 6.57
C ASN A 321 10.51 22.75 6.99
N SER A 322 11.72 23.26 7.22
CA SER A 322 12.86 22.46 7.67
C SER A 322 12.97 22.31 9.18
N ASN A 323 12.22 23.09 9.96
CA ASN A 323 12.54 23.35 11.36
C ASN A 323 11.52 22.80 12.36
N ASN A 324 10.31 22.42 11.92
CA ASN A 324 9.25 21.91 12.79
C ASN A 324 8.56 20.67 12.22
N SER A 325 8.01 19.82 13.09
CA SER A 325 7.36 18.56 12.69
C SER A 325 5.92 18.77 12.24
N SER A 326 5.56 18.20 11.09
CA SER A 326 4.16 18.08 10.64
C SER A 326 3.61 16.70 11.02
N ASP A 327 2.30 16.60 11.26
CA ASP A 327 1.62 15.31 11.43
C ASP A 327 0.76 15.06 10.20
N ILE A 328 1.10 14.05 9.39
CA ILE A 328 0.31 13.68 8.20
C ILE A 328 -0.22 12.24 8.29
N SER A 329 -0.53 11.80 9.51
CA SER A 329 -0.91 10.43 9.78
C SER A 329 -2.23 10.02 9.12
N ASN A 330 -2.31 8.73 8.74
CA ASN A 330 -3.52 8.06 8.24
C ASN A 330 -4.18 8.65 6.98
N ASN A 331 -3.47 9.45 6.18
CA ASN A 331 -3.99 9.92 4.89
C ASN A 331 -3.92 8.83 3.80
N ARG A 332 -4.93 8.81 2.92
CA ARG A 332 -4.98 7.93 1.75
C ARG A 332 -4.76 8.72 0.47
N PHE A 333 -3.77 8.32 -0.33
CA PHE A 333 -3.41 8.98 -1.58
C PHE A 333 -3.76 8.09 -2.77
N TYR A 334 -4.77 8.50 -3.53
CA TYR A 334 -5.23 7.83 -4.74
C TYR A 334 -4.64 8.54 -5.94
N ILE A 335 -3.92 7.78 -6.75
CA ILE A 335 -3.32 8.28 -7.98
C ILE A 335 -4.01 7.54 -9.13
N ASP A 336 -4.89 8.25 -9.85
CA ASP A 336 -5.61 7.72 -11.01
C ASP A 336 -4.97 8.26 -12.30
N TYR A 337 -3.91 7.60 -12.75
CA TYR A 337 -3.28 7.93 -14.04
C TYR A 337 -3.92 7.11 -15.15
N ASN A 338 -4.49 7.79 -16.15
CA ASN A 338 -4.96 7.20 -17.41
C ASN A 338 -4.13 7.69 -18.62
N GLU A 339 -2.93 8.23 -18.39
CA GLU A 339 -2.02 8.67 -19.46
C GLU A 339 -0.82 7.72 -19.58
N ASN A 340 -0.75 7.01 -20.71
CA ASN A 340 0.34 6.10 -21.08
C ASN A 340 1.72 6.74 -20.81
N ASN A 341 2.66 6.02 -20.16
CA ASN A 341 4.04 6.47 -19.84
C ASN A 341 4.21 7.54 -18.74
N SER A 342 3.37 7.55 -17.70
CA SER A 342 3.52 8.52 -16.60
C SER A 342 4.53 8.09 -15.53
N LYS A 343 5.44 8.99 -15.15
CA LYS A 343 6.40 8.81 -14.05
C LYS A 343 5.85 9.44 -12.78
N ILE A 344 5.57 8.65 -11.74
CA ILE A 344 5.36 9.21 -10.40
C ILE A 344 6.73 9.65 -9.90
N ARG A 345 7.00 10.95 -9.87
CA ARG A 345 8.19 11.54 -9.26
C ARG A 345 7.74 12.23 -7.97
N ASN A 346 8.32 11.82 -6.83
CA ASN A 346 8.27 12.56 -5.57
C ASN A 346 6.88 12.72 -4.90
N ILE A 347 6.52 11.80 -3.98
CA ILE A 347 5.82 12.25 -2.77
C ILE A 347 6.91 12.82 -1.86
N SER A 348 7.28 14.09 -2.07
CA SER A 348 8.27 14.77 -1.24
C SER A 348 7.59 15.36 -0.02
N ILE A 349 7.83 14.77 1.16
CA ILE A 349 7.49 15.42 2.42
C ILE A 349 8.82 15.83 3.06
N ASN A 350 9.07 17.14 3.14
CA ASN A 350 10.18 17.69 3.90
C ASN A 350 9.69 18.01 5.33
N GLY A 351 10.50 17.66 6.34
CA GLY A 351 10.19 17.87 7.77
C GLY A 351 10.14 16.59 8.60
N THR A 352 10.19 16.71 9.93
CA THR A 352 10.06 15.58 10.88
C THR A 352 8.61 15.14 10.96
N ILE A 353 8.32 13.85 10.78
CA ILE A 353 6.95 13.34 10.65
C ILE A 353 6.75 12.12 11.54
N PHE A 354 5.58 12.00 12.18
CA PHE A 354 5.26 10.90 13.08
C PHE A 354 4.17 9.99 12.49
N ASN A 355 4.32 8.67 12.67
CA ASN A 355 3.27 7.65 12.50
C ASN A 355 2.55 7.53 11.14
N ASN A 356 3.21 7.82 10.02
CA ASN A 356 2.52 7.75 8.73
C ASN A 356 2.23 6.33 8.23
N PHE A 357 1.04 6.16 7.64
CA PHE A 357 0.65 5.03 6.81
C PHE A 357 0.16 5.58 5.47
N PHE A 358 0.99 5.50 4.44
CA PHE A 358 0.67 5.93 3.10
C PHE A 358 0.09 4.76 2.31
N THR A 359 -1.15 4.87 1.86
CA THR A 359 -1.65 3.99 0.80
C THR A 359 -1.58 4.72 -0.51
N ILE A 360 -0.80 4.17 -1.46
CA ILE A 360 -0.74 4.61 -2.86
C ILE A 360 -1.43 3.53 -3.68
N ILE A 361 -2.55 3.86 -4.32
CA ILE A 361 -3.27 2.94 -5.21
C ILE A 361 -3.10 3.42 -6.66
N ILE A 362 -2.68 2.50 -7.53
CA ILE A 362 -2.45 2.76 -8.96
C ILE A 362 -3.42 1.91 -9.78
N LYS A 363 -4.38 2.57 -10.43
CA LYS A 363 -5.40 1.90 -11.25
C LYS A 363 -5.04 1.80 -12.74
N GLY A 364 -4.20 2.71 -13.25
CA GLY A 364 -3.81 2.78 -14.65
C GLY A 364 -2.88 1.69 -15.15
N ASN A 365 -2.77 1.58 -16.48
CA ASN A 365 -1.83 0.69 -17.17
C ASN A 365 -0.55 1.44 -17.60
N ASP A 366 0.53 0.69 -17.88
CA ASP A 366 1.76 1.20 -18.53
C ASP A 366 2.45 2.35 -17.76
N ASN A 367 2.39 2.33 -16.42
CA ASN A 367 3.02 3.34 -15.56
C ASN A 367 4.45 2.95 -15.17
N ASN A 368 5.30 3.96 -14.91
CA ASN A 368 6.65 3.77 -14.38
C ASN A 368 6.83 4.49 -13.04
N ILE A 369 6.92 3.73 -11.96
CA ILE A 369 6.91 4.21 -10.57
C ILE A 369 8.35 4.18 -10.05
N THR A 370 8.94 5.36 -9.86
CA THR A 370 10.35 5.51 -9.44
C THR A 370 10.53 6.58 -8.37
N GLY A 371 11.54 6.44 -7.52
CA GLY A 371 11.94 7.54 -6.63
C GLY A 371 11.01 7.77 -5.44
N ILE A 372 10.21 6.77 -5.04
CA ILE A 372 9.60 6.79 -3.72
C ILE A 372 10.72 6.46 -2.71
N THR A 373 11.14 7.47 -1.96
CA THR A 373 12.16 7.36 -0.90
C THR A 373 11.57 7.80 0.44
N GLU A 374 11.99 7.16 1.51
CA GLU A 374 11.67 7.62 2.87
C GLU A 374 12.31 9.00 3.12
N ALA A 375 11.53 9.97 3.59
CA ALA A 375 12.08 11.22 4.11
C ALA A 375 13.01 10.89 5.28
N LYS A 376 14.25 11.40 5.26
CA LYS A 376 15.29 11.13 6.28
C LYS A 376 14.96 11.75 7.64
N THR A 377 13.84 11.38 8.26
CA THR A 377 13.48 11.85 9.60
C THR A 377 13.37 10.69 10.58
N THR A 378 13.46 11.04 11.86
CA THR A 378 13.78 10.15 12.99
C THR A 378 12.75 9.07 13.28
N ASN A 379 11.61 9.05 12.57
CA ASN A 379 10.57 8.02 12.68
C ASN A 379 10.13 7.52 11.30
N SER A 380 10.11 6.19 11.14
CA SER A 380 9.99 5.56 9.82
C SER A 380 8.58 5.63 9.25
N ASN A 381 8.42 6.24 8.08
CA ASN A 381 7.19 6.26 7.28
C ASN A 381 6.81 4.83 6.89
N TYR A 382 5.52 4.50 6.80
CA TYR A 382 5.08 3.17 6.36
C TYR A 382 4.27 3.24 5.06
N TYR A 383 4.70 2.52 4.02
CA TYR A 383 4.06 2.58 2.70
C TYR A 383 3.34 1.27 2.33
N LYS A 384 2.09 1.37 1.93
CA LYS A 384 1.34 0.37 1.17
C LYS A 384 1.25 0.84 -0.28
N LEU A 385 1.96 0.17 -1.18
CA LEU A 385 1.82 0.41 -2.63
C LEU A 385 0.94 -0.68 -3.23
N GLU A 386 -0.26 -0.32 -3.68
CA GLU A 386 -1.23 -1.24 -4.29
C GLU A 386 -1.39 -0.93 -5.78
N ILE A 387 -1.14 -1.93 -6.63
CA ILE A 387 -1.19 -1.79 -8.09
C ILE A 387 -2.30 -2.66 -8.63
N ILE A 388 -3.23 -2.05 -9.33
CA ILE A 388 -4.43 -2.69 -9.86
C ILE A 388 -4.31 -2.84 -11.38
N GLY A 389 -3.77 -1.83 -12.09
CA GLY A 389 -3.61 -1.89 -13.55
C GLY A 389 -2.40 -2.71 -14.02
N ASN A 390 -2.35 -2.95 -15.33
CA ASN A 390 -1.40 -3.86 -16.00
C ASN A 390 -0.15 -3.14 -16.54
N ASN A 391 0.89 -3.90 -16.90
CA ASN A 391 2.14 -3.41 -17.52
C ASN A 391 2.89 -2.34 -16.70
N ASN A 392 2.63 -2.28 -15.41
CA ASN A 392 3.23 -1.27 -14.53
C ASN A 392 4.65 -1.65 -14.13
N GLN A 393 5.52 -0.66 -13.90
CA GLN A 393 6.88 -0.85 -13.43
C GLN A 393 7.09 -0.14 -12.09
N ILE A 394 7.71 -0.82 -11.11
CA ILE A 394 8.08 -0.30 -9.80
C ILE A 394 9.59 -0.42 -9.68
N ILE A 395 10.31 0.68 -9.85
CA ILE A 395 11.75 0.66 -10.06
C ILE A 395 12.47 1.62 -9.11
N LYS A 396 13.56 1.17 -8.45
CA LYS A 396 14.47 2.05 -7.66
C LYS A 396 13.77 2.81 -6.54
N ASN A 397 12.93 2.14 -5.75
CA ASN A 397 12.29 2.72 -4.57
C ASN A 397 12.97 2.26 -3.27
N GLU A 398 12.97 3.11 -2.25
CA GLU A 398 13.38 2.78 -0.88
C GLU A 398 12.16 2.88 0.04
N LEU A 399 11.61 1.72 0.42
CA LEU A 399 10.31 1.64 1.11
C LEU A 399 10.43 0.87 2.43
N ASN A 400 10.08 1.53 3.52
CA ASN A 400 9.62 0.87 4.73
C ASN A 400 8.13 0.54 4.57
N GLY A 401 7.77 -0.69 4.19
CA GLY A 401 6.40 -1.00 3.80
C GLY A 401 6.23 -2.32 3.05
N TYR A 402 5.16 -2.41 2.27
CA TYR A 402 4.89 -3.53 1.38
C TYR A 402 4.23 -3.11 0.06
N ILE A 403 4.39 -3.98 -0.94
CA ILE A 403 3.82 -3.84 -2.28
C ILE A 403 2.77 -4.94 -2.48
N ILE A 404 1.58 -4.58 -2.92
CA ILE A 404 0.55 -5.50 -3.44
C ILE A 404 0.41 -5.25 -4.95
N ASN A 405 0.79 -6.22 -5.76
CA ASN A 405 0.53 -6.20 -7.20
C ASN A 405 -0.67 -7.09 -7.55
N LYS A 406 -1.77 -6.49 -7.96
CA LYS A 406 -2.95 -7.14 -8.58
C LYS A 406 -2.91 -7.11 -10.11
N GLY A 407 -2.08 -6.23 -10.69
CA GLY A 407 -1.90 -6.06 -12.13
C GLY A 407 -1.10 -7.15 -12.83
N GLN A 408 -1.40 -7.39 -14.11
CA GLN A 408 -0.67 -8.33 -14.98
C GLN A 408 0.60 -7.67 -15.57
N TYR A 409 1.61 -8.46 -15.93
CA TYR A 409 2.84 -7.99 -16.59
C TYR A 409 3.65 -6.94 -15.80
N THR A 410 3.43 -6.86 -14.49
CA THR A 410 4.10 -5.87 -13.64
C THR A 410 5.58 -6.19 -13.45
N ILE A 411 6.44 -5.18 -13.54
CA ILE A 411 7.88 -5.28 -13.24
C ILE A 411 8.14 -4.64 -11.87
N ILE A 412 8.67 -5.40 -10.92
CA ILE A 412 9.11 -4.89 -9.60
C ILE A 412 10.62 -5.08 -9.52
N LYS A 413 11.39 -4.01 -9.71
CA LYS A 413 12.85 -4.09 -9.90
C LYS A 413 13.68 -3.10 -9.11
N ASN A 414 14.85 -3.51 -8.62
CA ASN A 414 15.83 -2.60 -7.98
C ASN A 414 15.30 -1.85 -6.75
N ASN A 415 14.32 -2.40 -6.01
CA ASN A 415 13.79 -1.74 -4.82
C ASN A 415 14.51 -2.21 -3.55
N ASN A 416 14.70 -1.31 -2.59
CA ASN A 416 15.18 -1.60 -1.23
C ASN A 416 13.98 -1.56 -0.28
N LEU A 417 13.56 -2.73 0.22
CA LEU A 417 12.31 -2.92 0.94
C LEU A 417 12.56 -3.52 2.32
N TYR A 418 11.99 -2.92 3.35
CA TYR A 418 12.03 -3.39 4.73
C TYR A 418 10.70 -3.09 5.42
N ASN A 419 10.43 -3.72 6.55
CA ASN A 419 9.21 -3.44 7.32
C ASN A 419 9.53 -3.44 8.81
N ASN A 420 9.67 -2.23 9.37
CA ASN A 420 10.09 -1.97 10.75
C ASN A 420 8.92 -1.91 11.76
N LYS A 421 7.67 -1.68 11.31
CA LYS A 421 6.52 -1.43 12.22
C LYS A 421 6.02 -2.67 12.97
N ASN A 422 6.43 -3.90 12.60
CA ASN A 422 6.09 -5.11 13.36
C ASN A 422 6.75 -5.19 14.77
N LYS A 423 7.58 -4.21 15.16
CA LYS A 423 8.18 -4.16 16.50
C LYS A 423 7.39 -3.30 17.49
N ASP A 424 6.42 -2.52 17.05
CA ASP A 424 5.78 -1.53 17.90
C ASP A 424 4.59 -2.11 18.66
N LYS A 425 4.87 -2.67 19.84
CA LYS A 425 3.88 -3.32 20.73
C LYS A 425 2.78 -2.37 21.22
N ASN A 426 2.96 -1.05 21.06
CA ASN A 426 2.04 -0.02 21.53
C ASN A 426 1.20 0.61 20.40
N SER A 427 1.40 0.19 19.15
CA SER A 427 0.55 0.65 18.06
C SER A 427 -0.69 -0.23 17.95
N ASN A 428 -1.89 0.36 18.14
CA ASN A 428 -3.19 -0.29 17.87
C ASN A 428 -3.40 -0.59 16.37
N PHE A 429 -2.35 -0.56 15.55
CA PHE A 429 -2.39 -0.72 14.12
C PHE A 429 -2.00 -2.15 13.74
N ILE A 430 -3.00 -2.97 13.43
CA ILE A 430 -2.79 -4.31 12.88
C ILE A 430 -2.29 -4.14 11.44
N ILE A 431 -1.00 -4.39 11.19
CA ILE A 431 -0.51 -4.53 9.82
C ILE A 431 -1.12 -5.82 9.25
N GLU A 432 -2.15 -5.66 8.40
CA GLU A 432 -2.87 -6.78 7.79
C GLU A 432 -1.97 -7.68 6.93
N ASN A 433 -0.92 -7.12 6.32
CA ASN A 433 -0.07 -7.87 5.40
C ASN A 433 1.23 -8.36 6.04
N ARG A 434 1.37 -9.69 6.18
CA ARG A 434 2.58 -10.36 6.70
C ARG A 434 3.66 -10.56 5.63
N CYS A 435 3.67 -9.83 4.52
CA CYS A 435 4.73 -9.92 3.51
C CYS A 435 5.18 -8.57 2.94
N ILE A 436 6.40 -8.52 2.38
CA ILE A 436 6.95 -7.30 1.76
C ILE A 436 6.46 -7.14 0.31
N ILE A 437 6.38 -8.23 -0.46
CA ILE A 437 5.80 -8.22 -1.80
C ILE A 437 4.72 -9.30 -1.88
N GLU A 438 3.50 -8.88 -2.13
CA GLU A 438 2.40 -9.75 -2.52
C GLU A 438 2.11 -9.57 -4.01
N ASN A 439 2.27 -10.63 -4.79
CA ASN A 439 1.99 -10.62 -6.23
C ASN A 439 0.82 -11.54 -6.56
N GLN A 440 -0.30 -10.97 -6.96
CA GLN A 440 -1.50 -11.65 -7.45
C GLN A 440 -1.55 -11.69 -8.99
N GLY A 441 -0.80 -10.82 -9.67
CA GLY A 441 -0.71 -10.76 -11.13
C GLY A 441 0.07 -11.90 -11.80
N ASN A 442 -0.28 -12.24 -13.04
CA ASN A 442 0.47 -13.17 -13.89
C ASN A 442 1.51 -12.43 -14.75
N LYS A 443 2.51 -13.19 -15.24
CA LYS A 443 3.62 -12.70 -16.07
C LYS A 443 4.41 -11.52 -15.48
N ALA A 444 4.37 -11.35 -14.16
CA ALA A 444 5.14 -10.36 -13.43
C ALA A 444 6.64 -10.74 -13.35
N ILE A 445 7.50 -9.72 -13.31
CA ILE A 445 8.95 -9.84 -13.14
C ILE A 445 9.35 -9.18 -11.84
N ILE A 446 9.74 -9.96 -10.82
CA ILE A 446 10.19 -9.46 -9.53
C ILE A 446 11.70 -9.69 -9.42
N SER A 447 12.51 -8.65 -9.63
CA SER A 447 13.95 -8.83 -9.74
C SER A 447 14.85 -7.78 -9.11
N TYR A 448 16.07 -8.16 -8.70
CA TYR A 448 17.05 -7.22 -8.14
C TYR A 448 16.57 -6.42 -6.92
N ASN A 449 15.56 -6.90 -6.19
CA ASN A 449 15.10 -6.24 -4.98
C ASN A 449 15.91 -6.72 -3.78
N LYS A 450 16.15 -5.82 -2.81
CA LYS A 450 16.74 -6.12 -1.51
C LYS A 450 15.64 -6.10 -0.46
N LEU A 451 15.40 -7.23 0.20
CA LEU A 451 14.35 -7.41 1.20
C LEU A 451 14.97 -7.72 2.55
N THR A 452 14.65 -6.91 3.56
CA THR A 452 15.06 -7.15 4.96
C THR A 452 13.83 -7.46 5.81
N LEU A 453 13.77 -8.67 6.33
CA LEU A 453 12.58 -9.25 6.97
C LEU A 453 12.79 -9.45 8.48
N THR A 454 11.74 -9.20 9.26
CA THR A 454 11.63 -9.68 10.65
C THR A 454 11.13 -11.13 10.69
N ASP A 455 11.34 -11.85 11.79
CA ASP A 455 11.11 -13.30 11.88
C ASP A 455 9.67 -13.74 11.54
N ASN A 456 8.67 -12.87 11.74
CA ASN A 456 7.26 -13.15 11.48
C ASN A 456 6.78 -12.76 10.07
N GLN A 457 7.65 -12.18 9.23
CA GLN A 457 7.32 -11.70 7.89
C GLN A 457 7.70 -12.70 6.80
N ASN A 458 6.94 -12.71 5.71
CA ASN A 458 7.32 -13.35 4.46
C ASN A 458 7.96 -12.32 3.53
N GLY A 459 8.89 -12.75 2.66
CA GLY A 459 9.50 -11.88 1.66
C GLY A 459 8.56 -11.63 0.50
N ILE A 460 8.50 -12.60 -0.41
CA ILE A 460 7.68 -12.57 -1.62
C ILE A 460 6.62 -13.66 -1.54
N ILE A 461 5.34 -13.27 -1.54
CA ILE A 461 4.22 -14.19 -1.75
C ILE A 461 3.75 -14.02 -3.19
N ASN A 462 3.82 -15.10 -3.97
CA ASN A 462 3.40 -15.11 -5.36
C ASN A 462 2.16 -16.02 -5.52
N ASN A 463 1.03 -15.38 -5.76
CA ASN A 463 -0.27 -15.98 -6.05
C ASN A 463 -0.59 -15.98 -7.56
N GLY A 464 0.24 -15.38 -8.43
CA GLY A 464 0.08 -15.44 -9.88
C GLY A 464 0.88 -16.56 -10.57
N SER A 465 0.59 -16.78 -11.85
CA SER A 465 1.24 -17.77 -12.72
C SER A 465 2.19 -17.14 -13.75
N ASN A 466 3.11 -17.94 -14.28
CA ASN A 466 4.07 -17.51 -15.31
C ASN A 466 4.98 -16.34 -14.88
N ASN A 467 5.17 -16.16 -13.58
CA ASN A 467 5.98 -15.07 -13.02
C ASN A 467 7.45 -15.47 -12.94
N GLN A 468 8.32 -14.47 -13.05
CA GLN A 468 9.77 -14.61 -12.91
C GLN A 468 10.24 -13.88 -11.64
N ILE A 469 10.79 -14.63 -10.69
CA ILE A 469 11.33 -14.09 -9.44
C ILE A 469 12.84 -14.32 -9.45
N SER A 470 13.63 -13.27 -9.70
CA SER A 470 15.06 -13.46 -9.95
C SER A 470 16.01 -12.41 -9.38
N ASN A 471 17.23 -12.80 -9.06
CA ASN A 471 18.28 -11.87 -8.61
C ASN A 471 17.92 -11.05 -7.35
N ASN A 472 16.96 -11.48 -6.52
CA ASN A 472 16.62 -10.78 -5.29
C ASN A 472 17.58 -11.19 -4.15
N ILE A 473 17.85 -10.25 -3.25
CA ILE A 473 18.60 -10.48 -2.00
C ILE A 473 17.59 -10.44 -0.86
N ILE A 474 17.41 -11.54 -0.13
CA ILE A 474 16.40 -11.65 0.94
C ILE A 474 17.07 -12.11 2.24
N ASN A 475 16.96 -11.29 3.28
CA ASN A 475 17.54 -11.55 4.60
C ASN A 475 16.46 -11.69 5.67
N GLY A 476 16.45 -12.82 6.39
CA GLY A 476 15.52 -13.08 7.50
C GLY A 476 14.17 -13.66 7.05
N GLY A 477 13.18 -13.60 7.95
CA GLY A 477 11.78 -13.93 7.64
C GLY A 477 11.35 -15.38 7.85
N PHE A 478 10.04 -15.58 7.93
CA PHE A 478 9.41 -16.88 8.05
C PHE A 478 9.49 -17.69 6.75
N ILE A 479 9.11 -17.08 5.62
CA ILE A 479 9.31 -17.64 4.28
C ILE A 479 9.84 -16.55 3.36
N ALA A 480 11.04 -16.73 2.79
CA ALA A 480 11.62 -15.73 1.89
C ALA A 480 10.88 -15.65 0.55
N ILE A 481 10.61 -16.79 -0.10
CA ILE A 481 9.79 -16.85 -1.34
C ILE A 481 8.75 -17.96 -1.23
N ASN A 482 7.49 -17.61 -1.36
CA ASN A 482 6.35 -18.53 -1.34
C ASN A 482 5.55 -18.42 -2.64
N SER A 483 5.80 -19.32 -3.58
CA SER A 483 5.04 -19.40 -4.84
C SER A 483 3.92 -20.43 -4.74
N LYS A 484 2.68 -19.95 -4.66
CA LYS A 484 1.48 -20.76 -4.40
C LYS A 484 0.80 -21.30 -5.67
N VAL A 485 1.21 -20.82 -6.84
CA VAL A 485 0.58 -21.14 -8.13
C VAL A 485 1.61 -21.69 -9.11
N ASN A 486 1.14 -22.32 -10.19
CA ASN A 486 1.94 -23.11 -11.11
C ASN A 486 2.73 -22.28 -12.13
N ASN A 487 3.69 -22.93 -12.81
CA ASN A 487 4.47 -22.39 -13.94
C ASN A 487 5.33 -21.16 -13.61
N ASN A 488 5.74 -21.00 -12.35
CA ASN A 488 6.59 -19.90 -11.94
C ASN A 488 8.09 -20.27 -12.01
N GLN A 489 8.92 -19.31 -12.39
CA GLN A 489 10.38 -19.45 -12.40
C GLN A 489 11.01 -18.63 -11.27
N ILE A 490 11.80 -19.30 -10.43
CA ILE A 490 12.52 -18.69 -9.31
C ILE A 490 14.02 -18.94 -9.51
N SER A 491 14.79 -17.91 -9.84
CA SER A 491 16.18 -18.09 -10.25
C SER A 491 17.17 -17.04 -9.76
N TYR A 492 18.40 -17.45 -9.42
CA TYR A 492 19.47 -16.54 -9.02
C TYR A 492 19.20 -15.68 -7.78
N ASN A 493 18.24 -16.07 -6.92
CA ASN A 493 18.01 -15.35 -5.66
C ASN A 493 19.05 -15.74 -4.62
N ASN A 494 19.46 -14.78 -3.78
CA ASN A 494 20.36 -14.96 -2.65
C ASN A 494 19.56 -14.80 -1.35
N ILE A 495 19.37 -15.90 -0.62
CA ILE A 495 18.50 -15.95 0.56
C ILE A 495 19.32 -16.37 1.78
N ASN A 496 19.23 -15.60 2.86
CA ASN A 496 19.97 -15.86 4.08
C ASN A 496 19.08 -15.73 5.33
N LYS A 497 19.27 -16.62 6.31
CA LYS A 497 18.60 -16.56 7.64
C LYS A 497 17.06 -16.63 7.62
N ALA A 498 16.45 -17.07 6.52
CA ALA A 498 15.01 -17.33 6.49
C ALA A 498 14.68 -18.67 7.17
N ASN A 499 13.55 -18.81 7.86
CA ASN A 499 13.11 -20.12 8.35
C ASN A 499 12.86 -21.08 7.17
N THR A 500 12.15 -20.64 6.13
CA THR A 500 12.05 -21.34 4.84
C THR A 500 12.56 -20.46 3.71
N GLY A 501 13.54 -20.94 2.93
CA GLY A 501 14.08 -20.21 1.79
C GLY A 501 13.07 -20.09 0.65
N ILE A 502 12.82 -21.22 -0.04
CA ILE A 502 11.89 -21.26 -1.17
C ILE A 502 10.83 -22.33 -0.93
N LYS A 503 9.56 -21.95 -1.10
CA LYS A 503 8.41 -22.86 -1.10
C LYS A 503 7.64 -22.71 -2.41
N VAL A 504 7.31 -23.82 -3.07
CA VAL A 504 6.74 -23.83 -4.43
C VAL A 504 5.57 -24.80 -4.60
N SER A 505 4.79 -24.53 -5.66
CA SER A 505 3.66 -25.32 -6.19
C SER A 505 3.97 -25.90 -7.57
N ASP A 506 3.02 -26.56 -8.24
CA ASP A 506 3.30 -27.51 -9.33
C ASP A 506 3.98 -26.85 -10.54
N LYS A 507 4.76 -27.63 -11.31
CA LYS A 507 5.42 -27.18 -12.55
C LYS A 507 6.36 -25.97 -12.35
N SER A 508 6.90 -25.77 -11.15
CA SER A 508 7.81 -24.66 -10.86
C SER A 508 9.24 -24.96 -11.32
N LYS A 509 9.95 -23.93 -11.81
CA LYS A 509 11.38 -23.99 -12.15
C LYS A 509 12.19 -23.25 -11.08
N ILE A 510 13.00 -23.96 -10.30
CA ILE A 510 13.85 -23.41 -9.25
C ILE A 510 15.31 -23.57 -9.66
N LEU A 511 15.94 -22.49 -10.13
CA LEU A 511 17.21 -22.55 -10.87
C LEU A 511 18.30 -21.66 -10.26
N ASN A 512 19.49 -22.19 -9.98
CA ASN A 512 20.67 -21.38 -9.61
C ASN A 512 20.51 -20.47 -8.37
N ASN A 513 19.61 -20.77 -7.43
CA ASN A 513 19.45 -19.98 -6.20
C ASN A 513 20.53 -20.33 -5.17
N LYS A 514 20.93 -19.36 -4.34
CA LYS A 514 21.82 -19.54 -3.18
C LYS A 514 21.00 -19.37 -1.91
N ILE A 515 20.96 -20.39 -1.05
CA ILE A 515 20.21 -20.34 0.21
C ILE A 515 21.12 -20.80 1.35
N SER A 516 21.25 -19.97 2.39
CA SER A 516 22.10 -20.25 3.55
C SER A 516 21.43 -19.98 4.89
N ASN A 517 21.85 -20.72 5.92
CA ASN A 517 21.47 -20.48 7.32
C ASN A 517 19.95 -20.54 7.55
N SER A 518 19.27 -21.42 6.81
CA SER A 518 17.81 -21.60 6.87
C SER A 518 17.41 -22.90 7.54
N ARG A 519 16.24 -22.97 8.17
CA ARG A 519 15.72 -24.28 8.61
C ARG A 519 15.42 -25.17 7.40
N TYR A 520 14.69 -24.65 6.42
CA TYR A 520 14.42 -25.31 5.16
C TYR A 520 15.02 -24.50 4.00
N GLY A 521 15.85 -25.11 3.17
CA GLY A 521 16.34 -24.52 1.92
C GLY A 521 15.21 -24.42 0.90
N ILE A 522 14.87 -25.56 0.28
CA ILE A 522 13.79 -25.66 -0.71
C ILE A 522 12.74 -26.68 -0.22
N VAL A 523 11.49 -26.23 -0.13
CA VAL A 523 10.31 -27.04 0.15
C VAL A 523 9.46 -27.14 -1.11
N ASN A 524 9.55 -28.28 -1.80
CA ASN A 524 8.74 -28.57 -2.98
C ASN A 524 7.60 -29.52 -2.59
N LYS A 525 6.42 -28.98 -2.33
CA LYS A 525 5.22 -29.82 -2.14
C LYS A 525 4.61 -30.29 -3.46
N ALA A 526 5.22 -29.89 -4.57
CA ALA A 526 4.64 -29.91 -5.89
C ALA A 526 5.19 -31.00 -6.80
N SER A 527 4.45 -31.29 -7.86
CA SER A 527 4.75 -32.29 -8.89
C SER A 527 5.22 -31.63 -10.18
N ASN A 528 5.98 -32.38 -10.99
CA ASN A 528 6.49 -31.94 -12.28
C ASN A 528 7.40 -30.69 -12.23
N SER A 529 8.03 -30.41 -11.07
CA SER A 529 8.92 -29.26 -10.88
C SER A 529 10.38 -29.61 -11.22
N LEU A 530 11.12 -28.59 -11.68
CA LEU A 530 12.56 -28.69 -11.95
C LEU A 530 13.33 -27.89 -10.89
N ILE A 531 14.16 -28.58 -10.11
CA ILE A 531 15.05 -28.01 -9.10
C ILE A 531 16.49 -28.22 -9.58
N ASN A 532 17.09 -27.20 -10.18
CA ASN A 532 18.34 -27.33 -10.92
C ASN A 532 19.43 -26.37 -10.43
N LYS A 533 20.65 -26.89 -10.21
CA LYS A 533 21.86 -26.09 -9.92
C LYS A 533 21.75 -25.14 -8.72
N ASN A 534 20.88 -25.40 -7.74
CA ASN A 534 20.78 -24.58 -6.53
C ASN A 534 21.92 -24.90 -5.56
N GLN A 535 22.36 -23.90 -4.80
CA GLN A 535 23.40 -24.00 -3.78
C GLN A 535 22.77 -23.82 -2.39
N LEU A 536 22.86 -24.84 -1.55
CA LEU A 536 22.18 -24.91 -0.25
C LEU A 536 23.20 -25.21 0.85
N ASN A 537 23.45 -24.24 1.72
CA ASN A 537 24.48 -24.34 2.76
C ASN A 537 23.92 -24.14 4.18
N ASN A 538 24.41 -24.93 5.14
CA ASN A 538 24.06 -24.78 6.56
C ASN A 538 22.55 -24.72 6.83
N THR A 539 21.79 -25.68 6.29
CA THR A 539 20.34 -25.81 6.54
C THR A 539 19.97 -27.07 7.30
N GLN A 540 18.82 -27.07 7.99
CA GLN A 540 18.30 -28.29 8.61
C GLN A 540 17.81 -29.29 7.54
N TYR A 541 17.19 -28.79 6.47
CA TYR A 541 16.76 -29.55 5.32
C TYR A 541 17.13 -28.81 4.04
N GLY A 542 18.07 -29.34 3.26
CA GLY A 542 18.47 -28.75 1.98
C GLY A 542 17.31 -28.73 1.00
N ILE A 543 16.96 -29.89 0.45
CA ILE A 543 15.77 -30.05 -0.40
C ILE A 543 14.81 -31.04 0.27
N TYR A 544 13.59 -30.61 0.49
CA TYR A 544 12.48 -31.46 0.91
C TYR A 544 11.41 -31.48 -0.18
N SER A 545 11.15 -32.65 -0.77
CA SER A 545 10.17 -32.81 -1.86
C SER A 545 9.12 -33.86 -1.51
N ASN A 546 7.83 -33.50 -1.63
CA ASN A 546 6.71 -34.44 -1.44
C ASN A 546 5.99 -34.81 -2.74
N GLY A 547 6.11 -34.02 -3.80
CA GLY A 547 5.39 -34.30 -5.04
C GLY A 547 6.01 -35.40 -5.90
N ILE A 548 5.38 -35.62 -7.05
CA ILE A 548 5.65 -36.72 -7.97
C ILE A 548 6.36 -36.18 -9.21
N ASN A 549 7.17 -37.02 -9.86
CA ASN A 549 7.80 -36.71 -11.15
C ASN A 549 8.63 -35.40 -11.15
N ASN A 550 9.26 -35.06 -10.02
CA ASN A 550 10.14 -33.91 -9.96
C ASN A 550 11.55 -34.24 -10.44
N GLN A 551 12.22 -33.26 -11.03
CA GLN A 551 13.60 -33.35 -11.46
C GLN A 551 14.51 -32.54 -10.53
N LEU A 552 15.37 -33.21 -9.77
CA LEU A 552 16.35 -32.59 -8.87
C LEU A 552 17.73 -32.82 -9.46
N ILE A 553 18.26 -31.82 -10.18
CA ILE A 553 19.43 -31.97 -11.03
C ILE A 553 20.55 -31.02 -10.60
N GLY A 554 21.78 -31.53 -10.45
CA GLY A 554 22.97 -30.67 -10.36
C GLY A 554 23.04 -29.76 -9.13
N ASN A 555 22.26 -30.00 -8.08
CA ASN A 555 22.26 -29.14 -6.89
C ASN A 555 23.50 -29.41 -6.02
N ILE A 556 24.01 -28.36 -5.39
CA ILE A 556 25.17 -28.39 -4.47
C ILE A 556 24.65 -28.17 -3.04
N ILE A 557 24.86 -29.15 -2.17
CA ILE A 557 24.25 -29.18 -0.84
C ILE A 557 25.34 -29.50 0.20
N THR A 558 25.68 -28.53 1.05
CA THR A 558 26.83 -28.63 1.98
C THR A 558 26.46 -28.28 3.42
N GLN A 559 27.02 -29.02 4.39
CA GLN A 559 26.85 -28.76 5.83
C GLN A 559 25.38 -28.80 6.32
N ASN A 560 24.54 -29.66 5.74
CA ASN A 560 23.12 -29.72 6.07
C ASN A 560 22.80 -30.86 7.04
N LYS A 561 21.78 -30.74 7.90
CA LYS A 561 21.34 -31.90 8.70
C LYS A 561 20.77 -32.99 7.79
N ASN A 562 19.95 -32.62 6.80
CA ASN A 562 19.44 -33.51 5.76
C ASN A 562 19.68 -32.87 4.39
N GLY A 563 20.33 -33.59 3.47
CA GLY A 563 20.66 -33.09 2.13
C GLY A 563 19.43 -33.02 1.22
N ILE A 564 19.02 -34.18 0.67
CA ILE A 564 17.79 -34.33 -0.12
C ILE A 564 16.88 -35.33 0.56
N THR A 565 15.63 -34.94 0.80
CA THR A 565 14.57 -35.79 1.35
C THR A 565 13.40 -35.84 0.38
N ILE A 566 13.08 -37.03 -0.11
CA ILE A 566 11.99 -37.30 -1.05
C ILE A 566 10.94 -38.18 -0.38
N LYS A 567 9.71 -37.68 -0.31
CA LYS A 567 8.55 -38.47 0.13
C LYS A 567 7.71 -38.99 -1.03
N GLY A 568 7.64 -38.26 -2.15
CA GLY A 568 6.85 -38.65 -3.32
C GLY A 568 7.49 -39.70 -4.23
N ASN A 569 6.75 -40.06 -5.28
CA ASN A 569 7.10 -41.12 -6.22
C ASN A 569 7.73 -40.57 -7.52
N GLU A 570 8.42 -41.43 -8.27
CA GLU A 570 8.84 -41.16 -9.66
C GLU A 570 9.76 -39.94 -9.85
N ASN A 571 10.37 -39.46 -8.76
CA ASN A 571 11.29 -38.33 -8.82
C ASN A 571 12.65 -38.76 -9.37
N ASN A 572 13.31 -37.86 -10.10
CA ASN A 572 14.62 -38.04 -10.68
C ASN A 572 15.65 -37.18 -9.95
N ILE A 573 16.48 -37.81 -9.12
CA ILE A 573 17.56 -37.19 -8.35
C ILE A 573 18.87 -37.49 -9.09
N LYS A 574 19.32 -36.54 -9.91
CA LYS A 574 20.41 -36.73 -10.87
C LYS A 574 21.58 -35.76 -10.68
N SER A 575 22.80 -36.28 -10.67
CA SER A 575 24.03 -35.45 -10.71
C SER A 575 24.17 -34.40 -9.59
N ASN A 576 23.57 -34.62 -8.41
CA ASN A 576 23.70 -33.71 -7.28
C ASN A 576 25.01 -33.96 -6.52
N ASN A 577 25.56 -32.90 -5.91
CA ASN A 577 26.77 -32.94 -5.09
C ASN A 577 26.44 -32.63 -3.63
N ILE A 578 26.49 -33.65 -2.76
CA ILE A 578 26.03 -33.55 -1.37
C ILE A 578 27.18 -33.88 -0.42
N LYS A 579 27.55 -32.93 0.44
CA LYS A 579 28.69 -33.08 1.36
C LYS A 579 28.37 -32.71 2.80
N TYR A 580 29.08 -33.34 3.74
CA TYR A 580 29.10 -33.00 5.16
C TYR A 580 27.72 -32.95 5.83
N SER A 581 26.80 -33.81 5.41
CA SER A 581 25.43 -33.87 5.93
C SER A 581 25.20 -35.07 6.84
N LYS A 582 24.28 -34.99 7.83
CA LYS A 582 23.93 -36.18 8.63
C LYS A 582 23.20 -37.23 7.78
N LYS A 583 22.36 -36.80 6.84
CA LYS A 583 21.75 -37.65 5.80
C LYS A 583 22.00 -37.02 4.44
N GLY A 584 22.51 -37.78 3.48
CA GLY A 584 22.76 -37.36 2.10
C GLY A 584 21.47 -37.31 1.30
N ILE A 585 21.02 -38.46 0.79
CA ILE A 585 19.75 -38.65 0.07
C ILE A 585 18.88 -39.64 0.84
N SER A 586 17.66 -39.24 1.20
CA SER A 586 16.64 -40.09 1.83
C SER A 586 15.39 -40.13 0.96
N VAL A 587 14.97 -41.33 0.56
CA VAL A 587 13.79 -41.53 -0.31
C VAL A 587 12.82 -42.50 0.35
N ASN A 588 11.57 -42.05 0.55
CA ASN A 588 10.50 -42.87 1.09
C ASN A 588 9.51 -43.37 0.03
N GLY A 589 9.35 -42.64 -1.08
CA GLY A 589 8.44 -43.04 -2.16
C GLY A 589 9.04 -44.10 -3.11
N ASN A 590 8.20 -44.53 -4.06
CA ASN A 590 8.45 -45.60 -5.02
C ASN A 590 8.87 -45.08 -6.40
N ASN A 591 9.43 -45.96 -7.23
CA ASN A 591 9.82 -45.68 -8.62
C ASN A 591 10.77 -44.47 -8.82
N ASN A 592 11.45 -44.02 -7.75
CA ASN A 592 12.37 -42.90 -7.80
C ASN A 592 13.72 -43.32 -8.43
N LYS A 593 14.34 -42.40 -9.15
CA LYS A 593 15.65 -42.56 -9.79
C LYS A 593 16.71 -41.76 -9.04
N ILE A 594 17.75 -42.42 -8.53
CA ILE A 594 18.91 -41.82 -7.85
C ILE A 594 20.15 -42.12 -8.68
N ILE A 595 20.54 -41.19 -9.55
CA ILE A 595 21.46 -41.48 -10.67
C ILE A 595 22.63 -40.46 -10.71
N TYR A 596 23.86 -40.95 -10.86
CA TYR A 596 25.06 -40.10 -11.06
C TYR A 596 25.35 -39.07 -9.95
N ASN A 597 24.81 -39.24 -8.74
CA ASN A 597 25.06 -38.30 -7.65
C ASN A 597 26.46 -38.52 -7.05
N ASN A 598 27.08 -37.43 -6.58
CA ASN A 598 28.32 -37.44 -5.84
C ASN A 598 28.03 -37.14 -4.36
N LEU A 599 28.21 -38.13 -3.50
CA LEU A 599 27.98 -37.98 -2.06
C LEU A 599 29.27 -38.23 -1.28
N ASN A 600 29.69 -37.27 -0.47
CA ASN A 600 30.97 -37.33 0.25
C ASN A 600 30.85 -36.90 1.72
N SER A 601 31.41 -37.68 2.64
CA SER A 601 31.47 -37.36 4.07
C SER A 601 30.10 -37.11 4.72
N ASN A 602 29.04 -37.75 4.21
CA ASN A 602 27.74 -37.76 4.88
C ASN A 602 27.63 -38.99 5.80
N ASN A 603 26.99 -38.86 6.96
CA ASN A 603 26.90 -39.99 7.90
C ASN A 603 26.10 -41.16 7.28
N ASN A 604 24.86 -40.90 6.85
CA ASN A 604 24.10 -41.82 6.00
C ASN A 604 24.03 -41.26 4.58
N GLN A 605 24.61 -41.95 3.61
CA GLN A 605 24.76 -41.42 2.25
C GLN A 605 23.47 -41.56 1.44
N ILE A 606 23.01 -42.78 1.15
CA ILE A 606 21.71 -43.03 0.48
C ILE A 606 20.86 -43.96 1.35
N VAL A 607 19.62 -43.56 1.64
CA VAL A 607 18.61 -44.40 2.32
C VAL A 607 17.34 -44.44 1.46
N SER A 608 16.98 -45.62 0.98
CA SER A 608 15.77 -45.87 0.19
C SER A 608 14.82 -46.79 0.95
N ASN A 609 13.72 -46.24 1.43
CA ASN A 609 12.66 -47.00 2.12
C ASN A 609 11.58 -47.50 1.16
N GLY A 610 11.38 -46.82 0.04
CA GLY A 610 10.41 -47.22 -0.99
C GLY A 610 10.86 -48.40 -1.86
N SER A 611 9.94 -48.83 -2.72
CA SER A 611 10.06 -49.96 -3.63
C SER A 611 10.27 -49.52 -5.07
N LYS A 612 10.83 -50.40 -5.91
CA LYS A 612 11.09 -50.17 -7.34
C LYS A 612 11.99 -48.95 -7.65
N ASN A 613 12.71 -48.43 -6.66
CA ASN A 613 13.66 -47.33 -6.85
C ASN A 613 14.91 -47.83 -7.60
N PHE A 614 15.47 -46.93 -8.41
CA PHE A 614 16.61 -47.19 -9.28
C PHE A 614 17.82 -46.36 -8.83
N ILE A 615 18.81 -47.02 -8.24
CA ILE A 615 20.02 -46.40 -7.70
C ILE A 615 21.20 -46.76 -8.59
N TYR A 616 21.64 -45.84 -9.44
CA TYR A 616 22.58 -46.14 -10.52
C TYR A 616 23.77 -45.17 -10.62
N ASN A 617 24.97 -45.74 -10.76
CA ASN A 617 26.23 -45.03 -11.03
C ASN A 617 26.50 -43.82 -10.12
N ASN A 618 26.14 -43.90 -8.84
CA ASN A 618 26.48 -42.88 -7.86
C ASN A 618 27.91 -43.06 -7.35
N LYS A 619 28.61 -41.95 -7.11
CA LYS A 619 29.92 -41.90 -6.46
C LYS A 619 29.72 -41.61 -4.97
N ILE A 620 30.04 -42.58 -4.12
CA ILE A 620 29.79 -42.49 -2.68
C ILE A 620 31.11 -42.68 -1.94
N VAL A 621 31.55 -41.66 -1.21
CA VAL A 621 32.86 -41.61 -0.57
C VAL A 621 32.72 -41.23 0.90
N LYS A 622 33.36 -41.96 1.81
CA LYS A 622 33.45 -41.65 3.25
C LYS A 622 32.10 -41.44 3.95
N GLY A 623 31.71 -42.32 4.86
CA GLY A 623 30.46 -42.20 5.60
C GLY A 623 30.22 -43.42 6.48
N ASN A 624 29.23 -43.38 7.36
CA ASN A 624 28.92 -44.55 8.19
C ASN A 624 28.25 -45.67 7.38
N LEU A 625 27.25 -45.29 6.59
CA LEU A 625 26.42 -46.16 5.76
C LEU A 625 26.36 -45.59 4.34
N ALA A 626 26.80 -46.35 3.34
CA ALA A 626 26.79 -45.90 1.94
C ALA A 626 25.41 -46.05 1.27
N ILE A 627 24.85 -47.25 1.21
CA ILE A 627 23.48 -47.44 0.67
C ILE A 627 22.68 -48.33 1.62
N LYS A 628 21.51 -47.88 2.05
CA LYS A 628 20.52 -48.72 2.74
C LYS A 628 19.24 -48.81 1.93
N VAL A 629 18.75 -50.03 1.74
CA VAL A 629 17.50 -50.31 1.03
C VAL A 629 16.60 -51.20 1.87
N ASN A 630 15.43 -50.67 2.23
CA ASN A 630 14.43 -51.40 3.00
C ASN A 630 13.27 -51.94 2.13
N GLY A 631 12.91 -51.24 1.05
CA GLY A 631 11.79 -51.65 0.20
C GLY A 631 12.12 -52.76 -0.80
N ASN A 632 11.12 -53.14 -1.60
CA ASN A 632 11.17 -54.30 -2.49
C ASN A 632 11.46 -53.91 -3.94
N LYS A 633 11.95 -54.86 -4.75
CA LYS A 633 12.10 -54.71 -6.21
C LYS A 633 12.98 -53.53 -6.66
N ASN A 634 13.83 -53.00 -5.79
CA ASN A 634 14.79 -51.94 -6.11
C ASN A 634 15.96 -52.48 -6.93
N LYS A 635 16.57 -51.61 -7.74
CA LYS A 635 17.76 -51.92 -8.54
C LYS A 635 18.91 -51.02 -8.08
N ILE A 636 19.99 -51.63 -7.61
CA ILE A 636 21.20 -50.96 -7.14
C ILE A 636 22.34 -51.37 -8.06
N LEU A 637 22.67 -50.51 -9.03
CA LEU A 637 23.45 -50.87 -10.20
C LEU A 637 24.68 -49.96 -10.37
N SER A 638 25.84 -50.55 -10.62
CA SER A 638 27.05 -49.83 -11.05
C SER A 638 27.52 -48.68 -10.14
N ASN A 639 27.17 -48.68 -8.85
CA ASN A 639 27.61 -47.63 -7.93
C ASN A 639 29.08 -47.82 -7.51
N ASN A 640 29.79 -46.72 -7.30
CA ASN A 640 31.19 -46.70 -6.86
C ASN A 640 31.26 -46.22 -5.40
N ILE A 641 31.42 -47.17 -4.48
CA ILE A 641 31.42 -46.97 -3.04
C ILE A 641 32.84 -47.10 -2.50
N LYS A 642 33.35 -46.05 -1.85
CA LYS A 642 34.70 -46.01 -1.27
C LYS A 642 34.68 -45.60 0.21
N LYS A 643 35.37 -46.37 1.04
CA LYS A 643 35.63 -46.12 2.46
C LYS A 643 34.37 -45.90 3.34
N PRO A 644 33.31 -46.73 3.25
CA PRO A 644 32.27 -46.73 4.28
C PRO A 644 32.84 -47.25 5.62
N LYS A 645 32.38 -46.69 6.75
CA LYS A 645 32.80 -47.07 8.11
C LYS A 645 32.20 -48.42 8.51
N ASN A 646 30.89 -48.59 8.32
CA ASN A 646 30.14 -49.76 8.79
C ASN A 646 29.50 -50.57 7.67
N TYR A 647 28.83 -49.95 6.70
CA TYR A 647 28.11 -50.69 5.65
C TYR A 647 28.31 -50.07 4.26
N GLY A 648 28.76 -50.89 3.30
CA GLY A 648 28.72 -50.55 1.87
C GLY A 648 27.27 -50.56 1.36
N ILE A 649 26.64 -51.73 1.30
CA ILE A 649 25.21 -51.88 1.01
C ILE A 649 24.55 -52.66 2.14
N ASN A 650 23.47 -52.11 2.72
CA ASN A 650 22.63 -52.76 3.73
C ASN A 650 21.23 -52.99 3.14
N LEU A 651 20.83 -54.25 2.98
CA LEU A 651 19.60 -54.66 2.32
C LEU A 651 18.66 -55.44 3.26
N LYS A 652 17.41 -54.99 3.37
CA LYS A 652 16.34 -55.69 4.10
C LYS A 652 15.19 -56.18 3.20
N GLY A 653 14.91 -55.50 2.09
CA GLY A 653 13.75 -55.82 1.25
C GLY A 653 13.93 -57.03 0.35
N ASN A 654 12.84 -57.43 -0.31
CA ASN A 654 12.73 -58.61 -1.16
C ASN A 654 12.84 -58.29 -2.66
N SER A 655 13.29 -59.27 -3.45
CA SER A 655 13.33 -59.21 -4.92
C SER A 655 14.13 -58.03 -5.49
N ASN A 656 15.09 -57.51 -4.73
CA ASN A 656 15.99 -56.44 -5.17
C ASN A 656 17.13 -57.00 -6.02
N THR A 657 17.69 -56.17 -6.90
CA THR A 657 18.89 -56.49 -7.69
C THR A 657 20.06 -55.60 -7.26
N ILE A 658 21.16 -56.22 -6.83
CA ILE A 658 22.45 -55.55 -6.59
C ILE A 658 23.41 -56.06 -7.67
N GLN A 659 23.79 -55.21 -8.61
CA GLN A 659 24.63 -55.63 -9.73
C GLN A 659 25.72 -54.64 -10.12
N SER A 660 26.89 -55.18 -10.49
CA SER A 660 28.02 -54.42 -11.03
C SER A 660 28.54 -53.29 -10.13
N ASN A 661 28.25 -53.30 -8.82
CA ASN A 661 28.74 -52.27 -7.92
C ASN A 661 30.20 -52.52 -7.54
N LYS A 662 30.99 -51.44 -7.44
CA LYS A 662 32.37 -51.46 -6.91
C LYS A 662 32.35 -50.95 -5.47
N ILE A 663 32.69 -51.82 -4.53
CA ILE A 663 32.59 -51.56 -3.09
C ILE A 663 33.96 -51.82 -2.46
N THR A 664 34.61 -50.75 -2.02
CA THR A 664 35.93 -50.82 -1.38
C THR A 664 35.87 -50.18 0.00
N GLY A 665 36.07 -51.00 1.03
CA GLY A 665 36.13 -50.57 2.43
C GLY A 665 37.43 -49.85 2.79
N ASN A 666 37.54 -49.46 4.05
CA ASN A 666 38.73 -48.78 4.57
C ASN A 666 39.77 -49.77 5.12
N SER A 667 39.33 -50.81 5.84
CA SER A 667 40.19 -51.83 6.43
C SER A 667 39.45 -53.16 6.59
N ILE A 668 40.20 -54.26 6.72
CA ILE A 668 39.65 -55.60 6.96
C ILE A 668 39.23 -55.85 8.42
N GLN A 669 39.37 -54.87 9.31
CA GLN A 669 39.09 -55.03 10.74
C GLN A 669 37.62 -54.73 11.10
N LYS A 670 36.89 -53.97 10.27
CA LYS A 670 35.50 -53.61 10.54
C LYS A 670 34.64 -53.47 9.27
N GLY A 671 33.33 -53.45 9.48
CA GLY A 671 32.32 -53.16 8.46
C GLY A 671 31.99 -54.30 7.49
N TYR A 672 30.93 -54.08 6.74
CA TYR A 672 30.34 -55.01 5.78
C TYR A 672 30.36 -54.40 4.37
N GLY A 673 30.78 -55.16 3.37
CA GLY A 673 30.72 -54.77 1.96
C GLY A 673 29.26 -54.77 1.48
N VAL A 674 28.63 -55.93 1.51
CA VAL A 674 27.18 -56.10 1.35
C VAL A 674 26.63 -56.92 2.50
N TYR A 675 25.63 -56.39 3.17
CA TYR A 675 24.93 -57.01 4.28
C TYR A 675 23.45 -57.19 3.92
N THR A 676 22.93 -58.42 4.06
CA THR A 676 21.52 -58.73 3.83
C THR A 676 20.90 -59.40 5.06
N TYR A 677 19.71 -58.97 5.46
CA TYR A 677 19.01 -59.49 6.64
C TYR A 677 17.49 -59.55 6.43
N LYS A 678 16.84 -60.65 6.84
CA LYS A 678 15.39 -60.89 6.68
C LYS A 678 14.87 -60.62 5.25
N SER A 679 15.62 -61.07 4.23
CA SER A 679 15.38 -60.71 2.82
C SER A 679 15.30 -61.92 1.89
N LYS A 680 14.36 -61.90 0.93
CA LYS A 680 14.09 -63.03 0.03
C LYS A 680 14.21 -62.69 -1.45
N ASN A 681 14.60 -63.67 -2.27
CA ASN A 681 14.60 -63.60 -3.73
C ASN A 681 15.45 -62.47 -4.34
N ASN A 682 16.45 -61.94 -3.64
CA ASN A 682 17.32 -60.89 -4.18
C ASN A 682 18.37 -61.47 -5.15
N ILE A 683 18.80 -60.67 -6.12
CA ILE A 683 19.84 -61.04 -7.09
C ILE A 683 21.08 -60.20 -6.83
N LEU A 684 22.18 -60.85 -6.45
CA LEU A 684 23.49 -60.25 -6.22
C LEU A 684 24.45 -60.78 -7.29
N ARG A 685 24.78 -59.96 -8.30
CA ARG A 685 25.62 -60.39 -9.42
C ARG A 685 26.67 -59.41 -9.90
N LYS A 686 27.82 -59.91 -10.35
CA LYS A 686 28.90 -59.09 -10.94
C LYS A 686 29.43 -57.96 -10.03
N ASN A 687 29.23 -58.01 -8.72
CA ASN A 687 29.73 -56.98 -7.80
C ASN A 687 31.21 -57.24 -7.46
N SER A 688 31.99 -56.18 -7.27
CA SER A 688 33.38 -56.22 -6.83
C SER A 688 33.49 -55.68 -5.40
N ILE A 689 33.84 -56.54 -4.44
CA ILE A 689 33.84 -56.22 -3.00
C ILE A 689 35.21 -56.49 -2.38
N SER A 690 35.79 -55.48 -1.73
CA SER A 690 37.14 -55.57 -1.14
C SER A 690 37.35 -54.70 0.09
N LYS A 691 38.33 -55.07 0.93
CA LYS A 691 38.79 -54.31 2.11
C LYS A 691 37.73 -54.08 3.20
N HIS A 692 36.94 -55.11 3.52
CA HIS A 692 35.98 -55.13 4.64
C HIS A 692 36.27 -56.27 5.64
N LYS A 693 35.78 -56.17 6.89
CA LYS A 693 35.72 -57.34 7.80
C LYS A 693 34.84 -58.43 7.20
N TYR A 694 33.70 -58.06 6.64
CA TYR A 694 32.79 -59.00 5.98
C TYR A 694 32.54 -58.53 4.55
N GLY A 695 32.96 -59.31 3.55
CA GLY A 695 32.76 -59.01 2.13
C GLY A 695 31.29 -59.05 1.75
N LEU A 696 30.74 -60.26 1.57
CA LEU A 696 29.31 -60.50 1.36
C LEU A 696 28.76 -61.31 2.52
N ASN A 697 27.84 -60.73 3.29
CA ASN A 697 27.27 -61.34 4.49
C ASN A 697 25.74 -61.46 4.41
N ILE A 698 25.26 -62.71 4.36
CA ILE A 698 23.85 -63.05 4.17
C ILE A 698 23.34 -63.80 5.41
N LEU A 699 22.66 -63.08 6.30
CA LEU A 699 22.31 -63.55 7.65
C LEU A 699 20.84 -64.01 7.81
N LYS A 700 20.59 -64.55 9.01
CA LYS A 700 19.41 -65.33 9.47
C LYS A 700 18.08 -64.80 8.93
N GLN A 701 17.25 -65.73 8.44
CA GLN A 701 15.96 -65.55 7.76
C GLN A 701 16.00 -65.02 6.32
N SER A 702 17.18 -64.78 5.73
CA SER A 702 17.28 -64.51 4.30
C SER A 702 17.20 -65.81 3.48
N GLN A 703 16.37 -65.85 2.43
CA GLN A 703 16.08 -67.07 1.67
C GLN A 703 16.10 -66.85 0.15
N LYS A 704 16.48 -67.87 -0.62
CA LYS A 704 16.34 -67.91 -2.10
C LYS A 704 17.06 -66.76 -2.86
N ASN A 705 18.02 -66.08 -2.23
CA ASN A 705 18.86 -65.08 -2.89
C ASN A 705 19.83 -65.71 -3.92
N LYS A 706 19.93 -65.16 -5.13
CA LYS A 706 20.84 -65.62 -6.18
C LYS A 706 22.18 -64.86 -6.10
N ILE A 707 23.29 -65.56 -5.93
CA ILE A 707 24.64 -64.97 -5.82
C ILE A 707 25.51 -65.51 -6.96
N ILE A 708 25.81 -64.69 -7.97
CA ILE A 708 26.40 -65.16 -9.23
C ILE A 708 27.46 -64.18 -9.76
N SER A 709 28.65 -64.67 -10.14
CA SER A 709 29.70 -63.88 -10.80
C SER A 709 30.23 -62.69 -9.99
N ASN A 710 30.15 -62.71 -8.65
CA ASN A 710 30.74 -61.66 -7.82
C ASN A 710 32.24 -61.89 -7.64
N LYS A 711 33.00 -60.80 -7.55
CA LYS A 711 34.43 -60.77 -7.21
C LYS A 711 34.60 -60.29 -5.78
N ILE A 712 34.96 -61.19 -4.87
CA ILE A 712 35.09 -60.93 -3.43
C ILE A 712 36.52 -61.25 -3.01
N GLU A 713 37.32 -60.21 -2.80
CA GLU A 713 38.76 -60.35 -2.54
C GLU A 713 39.28 -59.37 -1.50
N LYS A 714 40.36 -59.72 -0.81
CA LYS A 714 41.05 -58.85 0.16
C LYS A 714 40.13 -58.41 1.31
N ASN A 715 39.25 -59.30 1.78
CA ASN A 715 38.42 -59.12 2.97
C ASN A 715 38.90 -60.04 4.10
N TYR A 716 38.49 -59.79 5.35
CA TYR A 716 38.72 -60.78 6.41
C TYR A 716 37.86 -62.01 6.15
N TYR A 717 36.53 -61.85 6.13
CA TYR A 717 35.59 -62.87 5.69
C TYR A 717 35.11 -62.55 4.27
N GLY A 718 35.25 -63.48 3.33
CA GLY A 718 34.81 -63.37 1.94
C GLY A 718 33.29 -63.46 1.81
N LEU A 719 32.76 -64.69 1.77
CA LEU A 719 31.32 -64.97 1.70
C LEU A 719 30.85 -65.69 2.97
N ILE A 720 29.90 -65.07 3.68
CA ILE A 720 29.18 -65.68 4.80
C ILE A 720 27.71 -65.88 4.43
N VAL A 721 27.21 -67.10 4.62
CA VAL A 721 25.81 -67.46 4.36
C VAL A 721 25.22 -68.23 5.54
N ASN A 722 23.95 -67.96 5.88
CA ASN A 722 23.20 -68.76 6.85
C ASN A 722 22.69 -70.07 6.22
N LYS A 723 22.62 -71.17 6.99
CA LYS A 723 22.15 -72.49 6.53
C LYS A 723 20.76 -72.43 5.85
N SER A 724 19.86 -71.55 6.33
CA SER A 724 18.51 -71.35 5.77
C SER A 724 18.49 -70.82 4.32
N GLN A 725 19.61 -70.28 3.82
CA GLN A 725 19.73 -69.79 2.45
C GLN A 725 19.72 -70.91 1.40
N LYS A 726 20.00 -72.18 1.79
CA LYS A 726 20.06 -73.37 0.92
C LYS A 726 20.88 -73.13 -0.37
N ILE A 727 22.06 -72.49 -0.25
CA ILE A 727 22.92 -72.22 -1.41
C ILE A 727 23.72 -73.46 -1.82
N SER A 728 23.72 -73.82 -3.10
CA SER A 728 24.46 -74.99 -3.61
C SER A 728 25.95 -74.69 -3.84
N LYS A 729 26.80 -75.72 -3.79
CA LYS A 729 28.23 -75.61 -4.16
C LYS A 729 28.41 -75.02 -5.58
N LYS A 730 27.56 -75.43 -6.54
CA LYS A 730 27.52 -74.91 -7.92
C LYS A 730 27.17 -73.42 -8.01
N GLN A 731 26.38 -72.88 -7.05
CA GLN A 731 26.13 -71.43 -6.98
C GLN A 731 27.32 -70.66 -6.42
N ILE A 732 28.03 -71.24 -5.44
CA ILE A 732 29.23 -70.62 -4.85
C ILE A 732 30.37 -70.56 -5.89
N SER A 733 30.63 -71.65 -6.61
CA SER A 733 31.71 -71.74 -7.61
C SER A 733 31.60 -70.73 -8.75
N LYS A 734 30.39 -70.22 -9.03
CA LYS A 734 30.16 -69.14 -9.99
C LYS A 734 30.70 -67.78 -9.53
N ASN A 735 31.30 -67.66 -8.34
CA ASN A 735 31.85 -66.42 -7.79
C ASN A 735 33.36 -66.54 -7.60
N LYS A 736 34.09 -65.45 -7.86
CA LYS A 736 35.54 -65.36 -7.64
C LYS A 736 35.81 -64.90 -6.21
N ILE A 737 35.95 -65.86 -5.29
CA ILE A 737 36.17 -65.64 -3.86
C ILE A 737 37.59 -66.07 -3.51
N LYS A 738 38.53 -65.13 -3.50
CA LYS A 738 39.97 -65.43 -3.31
C LYS A 738 40.67 -64.33 -2.53
N GLN A 739 41.85 -64.63 -1.97
CA GLN A 739 42.67 -63.67 -1.22
C GLN A 739 41.91 -63.03 -0.04
N ASN A 740 41.01 -63.77 0.61
CA ASN A 740 40.39 -63.38 1.88
C ASN A 740 41.01 -64.20 3.01
N LYS A 741 41.03 -63.70 4.26
CA LYS A 741 41.52 -64.50 5.41
C LYS A 741 40.67 -65.76 5.62
N VAL A 742 39.37 -65.65 5.41
CA VAL A 742 38.40 -66.75 5.38
C VAL A 742 37.56 -66.60 4.12
N ASN A 743 37.75 -67.47 3.12
CA ASN A 743 37.03 -67.34 1.85
C ASN A 743 35.52 -67.60 1.99
N PHE A 744 35.13 -68.67 2.69
CA PHE A 744 33.73 -69.08 2.79
C PHE A 744 33.40 -69.61 4.18
N LYS A 745 32.24 -69.21 4.74
CA LYS A 745 31.72 -69.70 6.03
C LYS A 745 30.21 -69.88 5.99
N ILE A 746 29.72 -71.06 6.38
CA ILE A 746 28.30 -71.32 6.64
C ILE A 746 28.05 -71.18 8.14
N ILE A 747 26.99 -70.46 8.52
CA ILE A 747 26.59 -70.27 9.92
C ILE A 747 25.19 -70.84 10.16
N LYS A 748 24.94 -71.35 11.37
CA LYS A 748 23.63 -71.88 11.79
C LYS A 748 22.57 -70.77 11.83
#